data_AF-A0AAC8QAB4-F1
#
_entry.id   AF-A0AAC8QAB4-F1
#
_cell.length_a   1.000
_cell.length_b   1.000
_cell.length_c   1.000
_cell.angle_alpha   90.00
_cell.angle_beta   90.00
_cell.angle_gamma   90.00
#
_symmetry.space_group_name_H-M   'P 1'
#
loop_
_entity.id
_entity.type
_entity.pdbx_description
1 polymer ?
#
loop_
_entity_poly.entity_id
_entity_poly.type
_entity_poly.pdbx_seq_one_letter_code
_entity_poly.pdbx_strand_id
1 'polypeptide(L)'
;MKTFFSSAARARLAACLVLSVLGFSLPAWAWKPITHVYLAEKARAELVAQNGSISLNQVDFYNRQQAGLIGTYAVSSNIYQALRDYPAYYRAGVLGPDAYPDMLFGQSVIHPAREDSGSDADPWLRHLYTRASTPQERAFVMGFLSHAAGDMFGHTFINHYALGPFSFDNGNAKRHVVAEGHVGRRTPGLNDYSIDTSAVNTFIYDNMIDARRSRDGSWSNDVWKLTKNTRAVSLPRLFTELRAGLEDKIDAYYEHVRWLKQKYKENADRCTWYRPGACIKAAYYKALLVAYNIIAGLPVYYMEAWVRDINRGLKAWPATSTDVARALFMQTNHKADFDTAKAVVGTYKQRYFCSMMGAPDAFCTISAIIENIISAITFKIDLFKALKEAILNYVVKKATGEELDYWKTLMDPEPYQVDQEVPANPGNPPIASSQQLDQLMWVNSAGKFDMLRFAPAYNTYAAIKMSFLDTRPQWQSVLGAVGSSASDTMMNGYDAPNGFNGQFLLGFIRSMDWDNQFAVPKKMFIAQDCMLYTRFFMQQTGDLYDNNTGDAVEDALRLNQLKAWCGVGGNKLSYNASATSSTTVNFVTRNIPLMAGETLNLGTCGVAGATGSGDTYLRLFSPWGTEVAFSDDACGGVQSNFAYTVPAGASGTYQLRAGCWGSGGCSGMAVWTISGAFAYSASNTSSATVNTTNRDLSLVEGQRLKVGTCSVPGASGSGDTYLRLFTAAGAQVTYNDDACGGLLSTFEYVVPWGTNGTHQLRAGCWSSNSCNGTVSYILTDASL
;
A
#
# COMPACT_ATOMS: atom_id res chain seq x y z
N MET A 1 1.73 15.91 34.38
CA MET A 1 1.26 14.57 33.97
C MET A 1 2.18 13.51 34.57
N LYS A 2 1.68 12.68 35.48
CA LYS A 2 2.36 11.50 36.03
C LYS A 2 1.53 10.28 35.63
N THR A 3 2.02 9.58 34.62
CA THR A 3 1.82 8.15 34.28
C THR A 3 2.50 8.01 32.91
N PHE A 4 3.25 6.92 32.68
CA PHE A 4 3.45 6.24 31.39
C PHE A 4 4.82 5.53 31.24
N PHE A 5 4.70 4.21 31.04
CA PHE A 5 5.58 3.22 30.40
C PHE A 5 6.77 2.57 31.15
N SER A 6 6.77 1.23 31.02
CA SER A 6 7.79 0.25 31.42
C SER A 6 9.12 0.44 30.67
N SER A 7 10.20 -0.14 31.20
CA SER A 7 11.58 0.02 30.73
C SER A 7 11.83 -0.43 29.28
N ALA A 8 11.07 -1.41 28.76
CA ALA A 8 11.21 -1.91 27.39
C ALA A 8 10.75 -0.89 26.32
N ALA A 9 9.70 -0.12 26.61
CA ALA A 9 9.22 0.94 25.72
C ALA A 9 10.22 2.10 25.61
N ARG A 10 10.98 2.39 26.69
CA ARG A 10 12.03 3.42 26.70
C ARG A 10 13.22 3.04 25.82
N ALA A 11 13.57 1.75 25.72
CA ALA A 11 14.64 1.28 24.86
C ALA A 11 14.29 1.38 23.36
N ARG A 12 13.05 1.07 22.97
CA ARG A 12 12.55 1.22 21.59
C ARG A 12 12.43 2.69 21.16
N LEU A 13 12.01 3.58 22.08
CA LEU A 13 11.96 5.03 21.84
C LEU A 13 13.36 5.67 21.77
N ALA A 14 14.30 5.23 22.61
CA ALA A 14 15.69 5.67 22.54
C ALA A 14 16.38 5.17 21.24
N ALA A 15 15.96 4.01 20.70
CA ALA A 15 16.40 3.53 19.38
C ALA A 15 16.01 4.47 18.26
N CYS A 16 14.73 4.79 18.16
CA CYS A 16 14.23 5.74 17.17
C CYS A 16 14.90 7.12 17.33
N LEU A 17 15.22 7.52 18.56
CA LEU A 17 15.83 8.82 18.86
C LEU A 17 17.35 8.89 18.54
N VAL A 18 18.07 7.78 18.61
CA VAL A 18 19.50 7.72 18.22
C VAL A 18 19.64 7.44 16.72
N LEU A 19 18.74 6.64 16.14
CA LEU A 19 18.59 6.45 14.69
C LEU A 19 18.27 7.77 13.97
N SER A 20 17.46 8.63 14.59
CA SER A 20 17.07 9.94 14.03
C SER A 20 18.18 10.99 14.02
N VAL A 21 19.08 10.99 15.01
CA VAL A 21 20.22 11.92 15.05
C VAL A 21 21.35 11.49 14.11
N LEU A 22 21.38 10.22 13.69
CA LEU A 22 22.42 9.64 12.85
C LEU A 22 21.94 9.29 11.43
N GLY A 23 20.70 9.63 11.06
CA GLY A 23 20.18 9.46 9.71
C GLY A 23 19.87 8.00 9.32
N PHE A 24 19.65 7.12 10.29
CA PHE A 24 19.43 5.69 10.09
C PHE A 24 18.05 5.24 10.60
N SER A 25 16.95 5.90 10.25
CA SER A 25 15.70 5.13 10.23
C SER A 25 15.88 4.00 9.22
N LEU A 26 15.66 2.74 9.63
CA LEU A 26 15.44 1.65 8.69
C LEU A 26 14.02 1.88 8.14
N PRO A 27 13.86 2.46 6.95
CA PRO A 27 12.55 2.84 6.46
C PRO A 27 11.89 1.59 5.88
N ALA A 28 10.57 1.54 5.96
CA ALA A 28 9.77 0.63 5.15
C ALA A 28 9.54 1.32 3.80
N TRP A 29 9.86 0.65 2.70
CA TRP A 29 9.79 1.24 1.37
C TRP A 29 9.04 0.31 0.43
N ALA A 30 7.72 0.38 0.29
CA ALA A 30 6.99 -0.49 -0.66
C ALA A 30 7.72 -0.64 -2.00
N TRP A 31 8.09 0.51 -2.56
CA TRP A 31 9.15 0.59 -3.54
C TRP A 31 10.31 1.36 -2.94
N LYS A 32 11.53 0.92 -3.24
CA LYS A 32 12.67 1.82 -3.05
C LYS A 32 12.45 3.11 -3.85
N PRO A 33 13.01 4.24 -3.41
CA PRO A 33 12.92 5.52 -4.11
C PRO A 33 13.23 5.43 -5.58
N ILE A 34 14.24 4.65 -5.92
CA ILE A 34 14.69 4.48 -7.30
C ILE A 34 13.61 3.84 -8.18
N THR A 35 12.84 2.90 -7.62
CA THR A 35 11.73 2.21 -8.31
C THR A 35 10.55 3.16 -8.46
N HIS A 36 10.20 3.96 -7.44
CA HIS A 36 9.20 5.03 -7.59
C HIS A 36 9.57 5.99 -8.71
N VAL A 37 10.79 6.53 -8.69
CA VAL A 37 11.27 7.50 -9.68
C VAL A 37 11.30 6.86 -11.07
N TYR A 38 11.72 5.61 -11.20
CA TYR A 38 11.68 4.88 -12.47
C TYR A 38 10.27 4.83 -13.07
N LEU A 39 9.28 4.38 -12.30
CA LEU A 39 7.90 4.23 -12.78
C LEU A 39 7.26 5.59 -13.08
N ALA A 40 7.52 6.60 -12.25
CA ALA A 40 7.07 7.97 -12.44
C ALA A 40 7.67 8.60 -13.70
N GLU A 41 8.97 8.44 -13.94
CA GLU A 41 9.62 8.96 -15.14
C GLU A 41 9.16 8.25 -16.41
N LYS A 42 8.81 6.97 -16.36
CA LYS A 42 8.16 6.31 -17.51
C LYS A 42 6.83 6.96 -17.83
N ALA A 43 6.00 7.25 -16.83
CA ALA A 43 4.69 7.87 -17.04
C ALA A 43 4.83 9.29 -17.58
N ARG A 44 5.77 10.07 -17.02
CA ARG A 44 6.11 11.41 -17.48
C ARG A 44 6.68 11.42 -18.90
N ALA A 45 7.56 10.47 -19.24
CA ALA A 45 8.14 10.37 -20.57
C ALA A 45 7.06 10.07 -21.63
N GLU A 46 6.09 9.19 -21.32
CA GLU A 46 4.92 8.96 -22.17
C GLU A 46 4.13 10.25 -22.39
N LEU A 47 3.80 10.97 -21.32
CA LEU A 47 3.07 12.24 -21.36
C LEU A 47 3.76 13.28 -22.26
N VAL A 48 5.09 13.43 -22.15
CA VAL A 48 5.87 14.37 -22.94
C VAL A 48 5.94 13.93 -24.40
N ALA A 49 6.17 12.63 -24.66
CA ALA A 49 6.24 12.08 -26.02
C ALA A 49 4.90 12.17 -26.75
N GLN A 50 3.78 12.10 -26.04
CA GLN A 50 2.43 12.22 -26.58
C GLN A 50 1.86 13.66 -26.49
N ASN A 51 2.73 14.67 -26.42
CA ASN A 51 2.36 16.08 -26.45
C ASN A 51 1.25 16.46 -25.45
N GLY A 52 1.36 15.98 -24.21
CA GLY A 52 0.41 16.28 -23.14
C GLY A 52 -0.78 15.32 -23.07
N SER A 53 -0.70 14.13 -23.69
CA SER A 53 -1.69 13.06 -23.53
C SER A 53 -1.10 11.81 -22.91
N ILE A 54 -1.94 10.98 -22.31
CA ILE A 54 -1.58 9.64 -21.82
C ILE A 54 -2.48 8.59 -22.44
N SER A 55 -1.96 7.37 -22.59
CA SER A 55 -2.72 6.23 -23.07
C SER A 55 -3.07 5.30 -21.90
N LEU A 56 -4.35 4.98 -21.75
CA LEU A 56 -4.82 3.98 -20.79
C LEU A 56 -5.11 2.67 -21.53
N ASN A 57 -4.61 1.56 -20.98
CA ASN A 57 -4.77 0.24 -21.58
C ASN A 57 -5.68 -0.61 -20.71
N GLN A 58 -6.49 -1.43 -21.39
CA GLN A 58 -7.21 -2.53 -20.80
C GLN A 58 -6.22 -3.64 -20.49
N VAL A 59 -6.45 -4.35 -19.41
CA VAL A 59 -5.69 -5.54 -19.05
C VAL A 59 -6.55 -6.79 -19.02
N ASP A 60 -5.88 -7.91 -19.22
CA ASP A 60 -6.35 -9.20 -18.74
C ASP A 60 -5.91 -9.33 -17.28
N PHE A 61 -6.88 -9.18 -16.39
CA PHE A 61 -6.66 -9.22 -14.94
C PHE A 61 -5.91 -10.48 -14.49
N TYR A 62 -6.33 -11.66 -14.95
CA TYR A 62 -5.79 -12.95 -14.50
C TYR A 62 -4.49 -13.31 -15.21
N ASN A 63 -4.41 -13.03 -16.51
CA ASN A 63 -3.21 -13.36 -17.28
C ASN A 63 -2.07 -12.34 -17.09
N ARG A 64 -2.31 -11.25 -16.35
CA ARG A 64 -1.30 -10.21 -16.00
C ARG A 64 -0.65 -9.62 -17.24
N GLN A 65 -1.48 -9.29 -18.22
CA GLN A 65 -1.05 -8.78 -19.52
C GLN A 65 -1.96 -7.66 -20.00
N GLN A 66 -1.42 -6.77 -20.82
CA GLN A 66 -2.23 -5.78 -21.51
C GLN A 66 -3.10 -6.47 -22.57
N ALA A 67 -4.39 -6.15 -22.58
CA ALA A 67 -5.37 -6.70 -23.52
C ALA A 67 -5.65 -5.78 -24.72
N GLY A 68 -5.52 -4.46 -24.53
CA GLY A 68 -5.75 -3.50 -25.61
C GLY A 68 -5.75 -2.05 -25.15
N LEU A 69 -5.87 -1.10 -26.08
CA LEU A 69 -5.95 0.33 -25.77
C LEU A 69 -7.41 0.69 -25.41
N ILE A 70 -7.62 1.36 -24.28
CA ILE A 70 -8.92 1.96 -23.93
C ILE A 70 -9.07 3.31 -24.63
N GLY A 71 -8.01 4.11 -24.61
CA GLY A 71 -7.98 5.39 -25.31
C GLY A 71 -6.77 6.23 -24.92
N THR A 72 -6.65 7.36 -25.62
CA THR A 72 -5.64 8.39 -25.35
C THR A 72 -6.35 9.65 -24.86
N TYR A 73 -5.90 10.17 -23.72
CA TYR A 73 -6.57 11.23 -22.97
C TYR A 73 -5.63 12.40 -22.76
N ALA A 74 -6.06 13.59 -23.18
CA ALA A 74 -5.32 14.82 -22.94
C ALA A 74 -5.30 15.15 -21.44
N VAL A 75 -4.12 15.49 -20.93
CA VAL A 75 -3.89 16.00 -19.58
C VAL A 75 -4.07 17.51 -19.57
N SER A 76 -4.50 18.06 -18.43
CA SER A 76 -4.68 19.49 -18.26
C SER A 76 -3.36 20.26 -18.46
N SER A 77 -3.44 21.47 -19.00
CA SER A 77 -2.25 22.26 -19.37
C SER A 77 -1.37 22.61 -18.17
N ASN A 78 -1.96 22.84 -16.99
CA ASN A 78 -1.25 23.06 -15.72
C ASN A 78 -0.42 21.84 -15.30
N ILE A 79 -0.96 20.63 -15.36
CA ILE A 79 -0.21 19.40 -15.02
C ILE A 79 0.83 19.12 -16.10
N TYR A 80 0.46 19.21 -17.38
CA TYR A 80 1.38 18.94 -18.47
C TYR A 80 2.60 19.88 -18.46
N GLN A 81 2.39 21.19 -18.31
CA GLN A 81 3.49 22.15 -18.23
C GLN A 81 4.37 21.89 -17.01
N ALA A 82 3.79 21.65 -15.83
CA ALA A 82 4.53 21.33 -14.63
C ALA A 82 5.45 20.10 -14.81
N LEU A 83 4.92 19.01 -15.36
CA LEU A 83 5.65 17.75 -15.55
C LEU A 83 6.64 17.79 -16.73
N ARG A 84 6.40 18.65 -17.74
CA ARG A 84 7.31 18.85 -18.87
C ARG A 84 8.50 19.74 -18.50
N ASP A 85 8.22 20.87 -17.86
CA ASP A 85 9.20 21.95 -17.64
C ASP A 85 9.99 21.80 -16.33
N TYR A 86 9.47 21.05 -15.35
CA TYR A 86 10.09 20.91 -14.03
C TYR A 86 10.31 19.43 -13.60
N PRO A 87 10.99 18.61 -14.43
CA PRO A 87 11.18 17.18 -14.12
C PRO A 87 12.02 16.92 -12.86
N ALA A 88 12.96 17.80 -12.51
CA ALA A 88 13.75 17.66 -11.27
C ALA A 88 12.89 17.87 -10.00
N TYR A 89 11.90 18.76 -10.07
CA TYR A 89 10.94 19.01 -8.98
C TYR A 89 9.94 17.85 -8.88
N TYR A 90 9.48 17.33 -10.02
CA TYR A 90 8.65 16.12 -10.05
C TYR A 90 9.38 14.95 -9.40
N ARG A 91 10.62 14.65 -9.80
CA ARG A 91 11.42 13.57 -9.20
C ARG A 91 11.66 13.77 -7.71
N ALA A 92 11.95 15.00 -7.26
CA ALA A 92 12.00 15.30 -5.82
C ALA A 92 10.68 14.94 -5.14
N GLY A 93 9.55 15.35 -5.73
CA GLY A 93 8.22 14.98 -5.27
C GLY A 93 7.98 13.48 -5.20
N VAL A 94 8.50 12.70 -6.16
CA VAL A 94 8.36 11.23 -6.21
C VAL A 94 9.12 10.52 -5.10
N LEU A 95 10.16 11.14 -4.53
CA LEU A 95 10.76 10.64 -3.30
C LEU A 95 9.81 10.82 -2.10
N GLY A 96 8.83 11.71 -2.21
CA GLY A 96 7.66 11.72 -1.36
C GLY A 96 7.95 11.89 0.14
N PRO A 97 7.13 11.27 1.00
CA PRO A 97 7.30 11.30 2.44
C PRO A 97 8.63 10.68 2.87
N ASP A 98 9.19 9.78 2.07
CA ASP A 98 10.47 9.18 2.40
C ASP A 98 11.65 10.12 2.33
N ALA A 99 11.55 11.25 1.64
CA ALA A 99 12.59 12.27 1.64
C ALA A 99 12.13 13.58 2.28
N TYR A 100 10.82 13.84 2.31
CA TYR A 100 10.28 15.16 2.65
C TYR A 100 9.16 15.12 3.70
N PRO A 101 9.18 16.03 4.69
CA PRO A 101 10.24 16.99 4.97
C PRO A 101 11.52 16.32 5.46
N ASP A 102 11.45 15.06 5.87
CA ASP A 102 12.55 14.13 6.09
C ASP A 102 12.01 12.70 6.24
N MET A 103 12.89 11.71 6.09
CA MET A 103 12.58 10.28 6.22
C MET A 103 11.80 9.94 7.49
N LEU A 104 12.17 10.51 8.64
CA LEU A 104 11.55 10.15 9.92
C LEU A 104 10.14 10.69 10.01
N PHE A 105 9.95 11.93 9.54
CA PHE A 105 8.65 12.54 9.47
C PHE A 105 7.73 11.70 8.57
N GLY A 106 8.16 11.37 7.35
CA GLY A 106 7.37 10.52 6.45
C GLY A 106 6.94 9.21 7.10
N GLN A 107 7.92 8.45 7.57
CA GLN A 107 7.73 7.09 8.10
C GLN A 107 6.95 7.03 9.42
N SER A 108 6.88 8.13 10.19
CA SER A 108 6.19 8.15 11.49
C SER A 108 4.94 9.02 11.55
N VAL A 109 4.73 9.89 10.56
CA VAL A 109 3.60 10.82 10.46
C VAL A 109 2.73 10.53 9.25
N ILE A 110 3.32 10.37 8.06
CA ILE A 110 2.57 10.35 6.79
C ILE A 110 2.21 8.91 6.38
N HIS A 111 3.14 7.96 6.56
CA HIS A 111 2.96 6.57 6.15
C HIS A 111 1.92 5.80 6.99
N PRO A 112 1.98 5.76 8.33
CA PRO A 112 1.13 4.86 9.11
C PRO A 112 -0.29 5.41 9.26
N ALA A 113 -1.30 4.58 9.07
CA ALA A 113 -2.67 4.87 9.54
C ALA A 113 -2.78 4.71 11.06
N ARG A 114 -3.57 5.58 11.72
CA ARG A 114 -3.81 5.50 13.16
C ARG A 114 -5.26 5.84 13.50
N GLU A 115 -6.01 4.83 13.95
CA GLU A 115 -7.46 4.90 14.25
C GLU A 115 -7.83 6.00 15.27
N ASP A 116 -6.90 6.31 16.18
CA ASP A 116 -7.10 7.16 17.35
C ASP A 116 -6.27 8.46 17.31
N SER A 117 -5.53 8.73 16.23
CA SER A 117 -4.66 9.91 16.16
C SER A 117 -4.80 10.82 14.94
N GLY A 118 -5.63 10.51 13.94
CA GLY A 118 -5.96 11.49 12.88
C GLY A 118 -4.79 11.95 12.01
N SER A 119 -3.80 11.08 11.77
CA SER A 119 -2.81 11.26 10.70
C SER A 119 -2.97 10.09 9.75
N ASP A 120 -3.88 10.24 8.79
CA ASP A 120 -3.99 9.36 7.64
C ASP A 120 -3.17 9.99 6.50
N ALA A 121 -2.69 9.18 5.57
CA ALA A 121 -1.93 9.65 4.40
C ALA A 121 -2.78 10.61 3.53
N ASP A 122 -4.06 10.32 3.31
CA ASP A 122 -4.95 11.12 2.46
C ASP A 122 -5.08 12.60 2.87
N PRO A 123 -5.32 12.98 4.15
CA PRO A 123 -5.28 14.36 4.60
C PRO A 123 -4.00 15.12 4.20
N TRP A 124 -2.84 14.47 4.26
CA TRP A 124 -1.57 15.05 3.80
C TRP A 124 -1.55 15.25 2.28
N LEU A 125 -1.93 14.22 1.51
CA LEU A 125 -1.97 14.29 0.05
C LEU A 125 -2.94 15.41 -0.43
N ARG A 126 -4.12 15.50 0.18
CA ARG A 126 -5.11 16.56 -0.09
C ARG A 126 -4.60 17.94 0.28
N HIS A 127 -3.95 18.06 1.44
CA HIS A 127 -3.36 19.32 1.89
C HIS A 127 -2.34 19.84 0.86
N LEU A 128 -1.37 19.01 0.48
CA LEU A 128 -0.34 19.38 -0.50
C LEU A 128 -0.95 19.70 -1.86
N TYR A 129 -1.86 18.86 -2.37
CA TYR A 129 -2.50 19.05 -3.68
C TYR A 129 -3.31 20.35 -3.78
N THR A 130 -3.99 20.71 -2.69
CA THR A 130 -4.80 21.94 -2.62
C THR A 130 -3.93 23.19 -2.52
N ARG A 131 -2.77 23.11 -1.87
CA ARG A 131 -1.90 24.26 -1.61
C ARG A 131 -0.96 24.59 -2.77
N ALA A 132 -0.64 23.63 -3.63
CA ALA A 132 0.25 23.86 -4.78
C ALA A 132 -0.33 24.90 -5.75
N SER A 133 0.39 26.00 -5.94
CA SER A 133 -0.06 27.17 -6.68
C SER A 133 0.84 27.51 -7.88
N THR A 134 2.12 27.17 -7.82
CA THR A 134 3.08 27.37 -8.91
C THR A 134 3.31 26.09 -9.72
N PRO A 135 3.82 26.16 -10.96
CA PRO A 135 4.18 24.98 -11.74
C PRO A 135 5.21 24.07 -11.05
N GLN A 136 6.18 24.63 -10.32
CA GLN A 136 7.18 23.89 -9.55
C GLN A 136 6.54 23.15 -8.37
N GLU A 137 5.68 23.82 -7.61
CA GLU A 137 4.91 23.19 -6.53
C GLU A 137 4.00 22.09 -7.07
N ARG A 138 3.34 22.34 -8.21
CA ARG A 138 2.48 21.36 -8.87
C ARG A 138 3.29 20.13 -9.31
N ALA A 139 4.47 20.32 -9.90
CA ALA A 139 5.37 19.23 -10.26
C ALA A 139 5.75 18.40 -9.03
N PHE A 140 6.20 19.06 -7.96
CA PHE A 140 6.54 18.39 -6.69
C PHE A 140 5.36 17.59 -6.13
N VAL A 141 4.17 18.18 -6.08
CA VAL A 141 3.00 17.48 -5.50
C VAL A 141 2.49 16.35 -6.39
N MET A 142 2.51 16.49 -7.71
CA MET A 142 2.21 15.35 -8.60
C MET A 142 3.22 14.21 -8.42
N GLY A 143 4.47 14.52 -8.09
CA GLY A 143 5.45 13.53 -7.68
C GLY A 143 5.04 12.82 -6.39
N PHE A 144 4.59 13.59 -5.39
CA PHE A 144 4.14 13.06 -4.10
C PHE A 144 2.93 12.13 -4.23
N LEU A 145 2.01 12.45 -5.16
CA LEU A 145 0.92 11.55 -5.54
C LEU A 145 1.44 10.30 -6.25
N SER A 146 2.43 10.44 -7.13
CA SER A 146 3.04 9.28 -7.82
C SER A 146 3.73 8.33 -6.84
N HIS A 147 4.34 8.87 -5.78
CA HIS A 147 4.86 8.10 -4.66
C HIS A 147 3.74 7.29 -3.99
N ALA A 148 2.63 7.94 -3.62
CA ALA A 148 1.49 7.28 -2.98
C ALA A 148 0.89 6.13 -3.82
N ALA A 149 0.83 6.29 -5.15
CA ALA A 149 0.43 5.20 -6.06
C ALA A 149 1.41 4.03 -6.01
N GLY A 150 2.71 4.33 -5.96
CA GLY A 150 3.76 3.33 -5.82
C GLY A 150 3.64 2.57 -4.51
N ASP A 151 3.48 3.27 -3.40
CA ASP A 151 3.39 2.64 -2.08
C ASP A 151 2.14 1.77 -1.95
N MET A 152 1.00 2.23 -2.47
CA MET A 152 -0.23 1.46 -2.45
C MET A 152 -0.10 0.08 -3.10
N PHE A 153 0.44 0.00 -4.33
CA PHE A 153 0.60 -1.27 -5.03
C PHE A 153 1.86 -2.03 -4.62
N GLY A 154 2.93 -1.32 -4.27
CA GLY A 154 4.16 -1.90 -3.76
C GLY A 154 3.92 -2.61 -2.43
N HIS A 155 3.20 -2.00 -1.49
CA HIS A 155 2.99 -2.58 -0.16
C HIS A 155 2.04 -3.77 -0.22
N THR A 156 1.06 -3.80 -1.12
CA THR A 156 0.32 -5.03 -1.40
C THR A 156 1.27 -6.19 -1.76
N PHE A 157 2.24 -5.94 -2.65
CA PHE A 157 3.21 -6.96 -3.05
C PHE A 157 4.21 -7.31 -1.94
N ILE A 158 4.83 -6.31 -1.30
CA ILE A 158 5.87 -6.52 -0.29
C ILE A 158 5.28 -7.13 0.98
N ASN A 159 4.11 -6.69 1.44
CA ASN A 159 3.48 -7.21 2.66
C ASN A 159 3.15 -8.70 2.53
N HIS A 160 2.89 -9.21 1.32
CA HIS A 160 2.74 -10.65 1.09
C HIS A 160 4.01 -11.42 1.49
N TYR A 161 5.17 -10.93 1.08
CA TYR A 161 6.46 -11.56 1.39
C TYR A 161 6.99 -11.21 2.78
N ALA A 162 6.62 -10.06 3.31
CA ALA A 162 7.02 -9.62 4.64
C ALA A 162 6.13 -10.17 5.76
N LEU A 163 4.97 -10.74 5.40
CA LEU A 163 3.93 -11.24 6.30
C LEU A 163 3.23 -10.12 7.06
N GLY A 164 2.78 -9.10 6.33
CA GLY A 164 2.04 -7.94 6.84
C GLY A 164 2.81 -6.62 6.76
N PRO A 165 2.19 -5.51 7.21
CA PRO A 165 2.80 -4.18 7.22
C PRO A 165 4.08 -4.12 8.06
N PHE A 166 4.91 -3.13 7.78
CA PHE A 166 6.22 -3.02 8.41
C PHE A 166 6.15 -2.99 9.95
N SER A 167 6.91 -3.89 10.55
CA SER A 167 7.07 -4.03 11.99
C SER A 167 8.46 -4.57 12.33
N PHE A 168 9.02 -4.09 13.44
CA PHE A 168 10.26 -4.64 13.99
C PHE A 168 10.08 -6.03 14.63
N ASP A 169 8.85 -6.53 14.74
CA ASP A 169 8.56 -7.81 15.37
C ASP A 169 8.68 -8.99 14.36
N ASN A 170 9.00 -10.19 14.86
CA ASN A 170 8.96 -11.47 14.12
C ASN A 170 9.73 -11.52 12.78
N GLY A 171 10.78 -10.70 12.62
CA GLY A 171 11.59 -10.66 11.39
C GLY A 171 10.93 -9.94 10.21
N ASN A 172 9.77 -9.29 10.40
CA ASN A 172 9.05 -8.60 9.32
C ASN A 172 9.90 -7.46 8.69
N ALA A 173 10.53 -6.61 9.51
CA ALA A 173 11.40 -5.55 9.01
C ALA A 173 12.57 -6.06 8.13
N LYS A 174 13.15 -7.23 8.46
CA LYS A 174 14.20 -7.84 7.63
C LYS A 174 13.64 -8.22 6.26
N ARG A 175 12.47 -8.87 6.24
CA ARG A 175 11.79 -9.29 5.01
C ARG A 175 11.40 -8.12 4.11
N HIS A 176 10.88 -7.04 4.69
CA HIS A 176 10.63 -5.78 3.97
C HIS A 176 11.91 -5.29 3.28
N VAL A 177 12.94 -4.99 4.07
CA VAL A 177 14.19 -4.40 3.54
C VAL A 177 14.82 -5.29 2.45
N VAL A 178 14.76 -6.61 2.61
CA VAL A 178 15.33 -7.56 1.65
C VAL A 178 14.47 -7.70 0.38
N ALA A 179 13.14 -7.82 0.50
CA ALA A 179 12.26 -7.93 -0.66
C ALA A 179 12.27 -6.64 -1.51
N GLU A 180 12.14 -5.48 -0.86
CA GLU A 180 12.25 -4.16 -1.46
C GLU A 180 13.66 -3.94 -2.04
N GLY A 181 14.66 -4.41 -1.30
CA GLY A 181 16.06 -4.57 -1.68
C GLY A 181 16.24 -5.16 -3.07
N HIS A 182 15.69 -6.37 -3.22
CA HIS A 182 15.76 -7.19 -4.42
C HIS A 182 15.06 -6.51 -5.60
N VAL A 183 13.84 -5.99 -5.42
CA VAL A 183 13.12 -5.27 -6.49
C VAL A 183 13.90 -4.03 -6.93
N GLY A 184 14.42 -3.25 -5.98
CA GLY A 184 15.24 -2.08 -6.26
C GLY A 184 16.46 -2.41 -7.13
N ARG A 185 17.17 -3.50 -6.82
CA ARG A 185 18.31 -3.98 -7.61
C ARG A 185 17.93 -4.35 -9.05
N ARG A 186 16.71 -4.89 -9.25
CA ARG A 186 16.16 -5.22 -10.58
C ARG A 186 15.50 -4.04 -11.29
N THR A 187 15.47 -2.85 -10.69
CA THR A 187 14.92 -1.65 -11.32
C THR A 187 15.81 -1.18 -12.47
N PRO A 188 15.26 -0.97 -13.69
CA PRO A 188 16.05 -0.41 -14.80
C PRO A 188 16.58 1.00 -14.49
N GLY A 189 17.70 1.37 -15.11
CA GLY A 189 18.30 2.69 -14.93
C GLY A 189 17.49 3.83 -15.55
N LEU A 190 17.69 5.04 -15.03
CA LEU A 190 17.22 6.31 -15.57
C LEU A 190 18.32 7.02 -16.35
N ASN A 191 17.90 7.91 -17.25
CA ASN A 191 18.81 8.80 -17.98
C ASN A 191 19.25 10.02 -17.15
N ASP A 192 18.42 10.43 -16.18
CA ASP A 192 18.67 11.61 -15.34
C ASP A 192 18.20 11.34 -13.91
N TYR A 193 19.09 11.57 -12.94
CA TYR A 193 18.85 11.43 -11.50
C TYR A 193 18.83 12.76 -10.73
N SER A 194 18.95 13.92 -11.40
CA SER A 194 18.86 15.22 -10.73
C SER A 194 17.54 15.47 -9.98
N ILE A 195 17.63 15.99 -8.76
CA ILE A 195 16.48 16.49 -7.99
C ILE A 195 16.73 17.93 -7.58
N ASP A 196 15.66 18.74 -7.57
CA ASP A 196 15.69 20.14 -7.16
C ASP A 196 14.42 20.48 -6.37
N THR A 197 14.61 21.25 -5.31
CA THR A 197 13.54 21.77 -4.43
C THR A 197 13.70 23.27 -4.17
N SER A 198 14.69 23.92 -4.78
CA SER A 198 15.07 25.30 -4.47
C SER A 198 13.88 26.28 -4.52
N ALA A 199 13.06 26.19 -5.57
CA ALA A 199 11.84 26.99 -5.71
C ALA A 199 10.64 26.54 -4.85
N VAL A 200 10.69 25.34 -4.25
CA VAL A 200 9.60 24.77 -3.42
C VAL A 200 9.99 24.58 -1.94
N ASN A 201 11.19 25.01 -1.53
CA ASN A 201 11.64 24.89 -0.14
C ASN A 201 10.71 25.63 0.83
N THR A 202 10.23 26.81 0.46
CA THR A 202 9.23 27.55 1.25
C THR A 202 7.91 26.80 1.31
N PHE A 203 7.47 26.20 0.20
CA PHE A 203 6.27 25.37 0.16
C PHE A 203 6.36 24.16 1.09
N ILE A 204 7.49 23.43 1.09
CA ILE A 204 7.75 22.31 2.00
C ILE A 204 7.76 22.79 3.45
N TYR A 205 8.42 23.91 3.74
CA TYR A 205 8.43 24.49 5.08
C TYR A 205 7.03 24.85 5.57
N ASP A 206 6.27 25.63 4.80
CA ASP A 206 4.97 26.16 5.21
C ASP A 206 3.89 25.07 5.34
N ASN A 207 3.98 23.99 4.55
CA ASN A 207 2.94 22.97 4.47
C ASN A 207 3.32 21.61 5.11
N MET A 208 4.57 21.42 5.55
CA MET A 208 5.00 20.16 6.19
C MET A 208 5.75 20.36 7.51
N ILE A 209 6.39 21.52 7.72
CA ILE A 209 7.26 21.77 8.89
C ILE A 209 6.64 22.78 9.86
N ASP A 210 6.10 23.89 9.35
CA ASP A 210 5.74 25.05 10.16
C ASP A 210 4.41 24.88 10.91
N ALA A 211 4.34 23.92 11.84
CA ALA A 211 3.16 23.72 12.68
C ALA A 211 3.03 24.85 13.73
N ARG A 212 1.93 25.59 13.72
CA ARG A 212 1.69 26.73 14.62
C ARG A 212 0.32 26.63 15.30
N ARG A 213 0.26 27.10 16.55
CA ARG A 213 -0.97 27.28 17.31
C ARG A 213 -0.92 28.55 18.16
N SER A 214 -2.07 29.05 18.55
CA SER A 214 -2.17 30.02 19.63
C SER A 214 -2.01 29.35 20.99
N ARG A 215 -1.62 30.13 22.00
CA ARG A 215 -1.47 29.66 23.39
C ARG A 215 -2.78 29.14 24.00
N ASP A 216 -3.87 29.84 23.73
CA ASP A 216 -5.22 29.49 24.21
C ASP A 216 -5.88 28.34 23.41
N GLY A 217 -5.23 27.87 22.35
CA GLY A 217 -5.76 26.84 21.45
C GLY A 217 -6.91 27.31 20.54
N SER A 218 -7.26 28.60 20.54
CA SER A 218 -8.31 29.16 19.69
C SER A 218 -7.98 29.10 18.19
N TRP A 219 -6.69 29.04 17.85
CA TRP A 219 -6.21 28.94 16.47
C TRP A 219 -5.11 27.90 16.33
N SER A 220 -5.12 27.18 15.21
CA SER A 220 -4.02 26.35 14.74
C SER A 220 -4.04 26.26 13.22
N ASN A 221 -2.86 26.22 12.60
CA ASN A 221 -2.78 25.98 11.16
C ASN A 221 -2.95 24.50 10.81
N ASP A 222 -3.06 24.20 9.52
CA ASP A 222 -3.36 22.84 9.06
C ASP A 222 -2.23 21.86 9.39
N VAL A 223 -0.95 22.29 9.29
CA VAL A 223 0.20 21.45 9.68
C VAL A 223 0.12 21.05 11.16
N TRP A 224 -0.27 21.98 12.05
CA TRP A 224 -0.50 21.64 13.46
C TRP A 224 -1.65 20.64 13.64
N LYS A 225 -2.76 20.82 12.91
CA LYS A 225 -3.90 19.88 12.98
C LYS A 225 -3.52 18.48 12.50
N LEU A 226 -2.71 18.37 11.44
CA LEU A 226 -2.24 17.11 10.88
C LEU A 226 -1.20 16.41 11.79
N THR A 227 -0.46 17.16 12.62
CA THR A 227 0.63 16.61 13.44
C THR A 227 0.33 16.49 14.93
N LYS A 228 -0.69 17.19 15.47
CA LYS A 228 -0.95 17.33 16.93
C LYS A 228 -1.02 16.02 17.72
N ASN A 229 -1.48 14.95 17.10
CA ASN A 229 -1.69 13.66 17.74
C ASN A 229 -0.64 12.62 17.33
N THR A 230 0.35 13.03 16.53
CA THR A 230 1.43 12.14 16.09
C THR A 230 2.51 12.05 17.15
N ARG A 231 3.07 10.85 17.32
CA ARG A 231 4.18 10.57 18.27
C ARG A 231 5.55 10.63 17.58
N ALA A 232 5.66 11.43 16.53
CA ALA A 232 6.83 11.48 15.68
C ALA A 232 8.03 12.13 16.38
N VAL A 233 9.18 11.46 16.29
CA VAL A 233 10.47 11.94 16.78
C VAL A 233 11.30 12.34 15.56
N SER A 234 10.85 13.37 14.84
CA SER A 234 11.61 14.01 13.76
C SER A 234 12.08 15.40 14.20
N LEU A 235 13.15 15.88 13.56
CA LEU A 235 13.72 17.20 13.87
C LEU A 235 12.66 18.32 13.72
N PRO A 236 11.90 18.41 12.60
CA PRO A 236 10.81 19.37 12.47
C PRO A 236 9.81 19.33 13.63
N ARG A 237 9.38 18.13 14.04
CA ARG A 237 8.36 17.98 15.09
C ARG A 237 8.88 18.45 16.45
N LEU A 238 10.07 17.98 16.84
CA LEU A 238 10.68 18.30 18.13
C LEU A 238 10.87 19.82 18.30
N PHE A 239 11.44 20.48 17.29
CA PHE A 239 11.70 21.91 17.39
C PHE A 239 10.46 22.77 17.21
N THR A 240 9.43 22.26 16.52
CA THR A 240 8.14 22.94 16.47
C THR A 240 7.40 22.92 17.80
N GLU A 241 7.44 21.80 18.53
CA GLU A 241 6.91 21.73 19.90
C GLU A 241 7.68 22.62 20.88
N LEU A 242 9.01 22.60 20.79
CA LEU A 242 9.87 23.47 21.60
C LEU A 242 9.55 24.95 21.32
N ARG A 243 9.48 25.34 20.04
CA ARG A 243 9.10 26.69 19.63
C ARG A 243 7.75 27.09 20.22
N ALA A 244 6.72 26.26 20.07
CA ALA A 244 5.39 26.55 20.63
C ALA A 244 5.43 26.74 22.15
N GLY A 245 6.21 25.94 22.88
CA GLY A 245 6.39 26.11 24.32
C GLY A 245 7.16 27.37 24.73
N LEU A 246 8.09 27.84 23.90
CA LEU A 246 8.79 29.11 24.09
C LEU A 246 7.84 30.28 23.81
N GLU A 247 7.10 30.22 22.70
CA GLU A 247 6.07 31.20 22.32
C GLU A 247 5.01 31.34 23.43
N ASP A 248 4.52 30.23 24.01
CA ASP A 248 3.58 30.28 25.13
C ASP A 248 4.12 31.07 26.34
N LYS A 249 5.42 30.93 26.65
CA LYS A 249 6.07 31.66 27.76
C LYS A 249 6.26 33.14 27.44
N ILE A 250 6.66 33.44 26.21
CA ILE A 250 6.79 34.82 25.70
C ILE A 250 5.44 35.53 25.74
N ASP A 251 4.38 34.87 25.25
CA ASP A 251 3.02 35.39 25.26
C ASP A 251 2.50 35.61 26.68
N ALA A 252 2.74 34.66 27.59
CA ALA A 252 2.36 34.80 29.00
C ALA A 252 3.01 36.02 29.67
N TYR A 253 4.28 36.26 29.38
CA TYR A 253 4.99 37.45 29.86
C TYR A 253 4.33 38.73 29.33
N TYR A 254 4.13 38.83 28.01
CA TYR A 254 3.56 40.04 27.41
C TYR A 254 2.09 40.27 27.80
N GLU A 255 1.30 39.21 28.00
CA GLU A 255 -0.04 39.30 28.58
C GLU A 255 -0.02 39.85 30.00
N HIS A 256 0.90 39.37 30.85
CA HIS A 256 1.03 39.87 32.22
C HIS A 256 1.47 41.33 32.24
N VAL A 257 2.41 41.71 31.36
CA VAL A 257 2.81 43.12 31.17
C VAL A 257 1.64 43.97 30.70
N ARG A 258 0.83 43.52 29.75
CA ARG A 258 -0.39 44.21 29.30
C ARG A 258 -1.39 44.37 30.43
N TRP A 259 -1.63 43.32 31.22
CA TRP A 259 -2.52 43.34 32.38
C TRP A 259 -2.04 44.33 33.45
N LEU A 260 -0.74 44.33 33.79
CA LEU A 260 -0.16 45.29 34.75
C LEU A 260 -0.30 46.73 34.24
N LYS A 261 -0.03 46.99 32.96
CA LYS A 261 -0.22 48.31 32.33
C LYS A 261 -1.69 48.75 32.40
N GLN A 262 -2.62 47.85 32.11
CA GLN A 262 -4.06 48.12 32.19
C GLN A 262 -4.47 48.45 33.64
N LYS A 263 -4.06 47.65 34.62
CA LYS A 263 -4.37 47.88 36.03
C LYS A 263 -3.76 49.17 36.57
N TYR A 264 -2.53 49.49 36.16
CA TYR A 264 -1.93 50.79 36.42
C TYR A 264 -2.78 51.93 35.86
N LYS A 265 -3.14 51.87 34.56
CA LYS A 265 -3.94 52.91 33.89
C LYS A 265 -5.31 53.09 34.54
N GLU A 266 -6.06 52.00 34.75
CA GLU A 266 -7.37 52.01 35.41
C GLU A 266 -7.35 52.69 36.79
N ASN A 267 -6.29 52.48 37.57
CA ASN A 267 -6.17 53.07 38.91
C ASN A 267 -5.60 54.50 38.87
N ALA A 268 -4.71 54.80 37.91
CA ALA A 268 -4.20 56.14 37.68
C ALA A 268 -5.31 57.10 37.22
N ASP A 269 -6.16 56.67 36.28
CA ASP A 269 -7.30 57.45 35.80
C ASP A 269 -8.34 57.72 36.91
N ARG A 270 -8.42 56.83 37.92
CA ARG A 270 -9.30 56.95 39.09
C ARG A 270 -8.65 57.67 40.27
N CYS A 271 -7.36 58.01 40.19
CA CYS A 271 -6.62 58.70 41.25
C CYS A 271 -7.01 60.17 41.28
N THR A 272 -7.72 60.57 42.34
CA THR A 272 -8.09 61.95 42.64
C THR A 272 -7.80 62.25 44.10
N TRP A 273 -7.78 63.53 44.48
CA TRP A 273 -7.53 63.95 45.86
C TRP A 273 -8.49 63.33 46.89
N TYR A 274 -9.71 62.94 46.47
CA TYR A 274 -10.74 62.30 47.31
C TYR A 274 -10.82 60.76 47.14
N ARG A 275 -9.92 60.15 46.36
CA ARG A 275 -9.79 58.69 46.18
C ARG A 275 -8.34 58.21 46.35
N PRO A 276 -7.70 58.45 47.51
CA PRO A 276 -6.28 58.14 47.72
C PRO A 276 -5.93 56.65 47.57
N GLY A 277 -6.88 55.75 47.86
CA GLY A 277 -6.71 54.31 47.66
C GLY A 277 -6.45 53.90 46.20
N ALA A 278 -6.97 54.64 45.21
CA ALA A 278 -6.69 54.41 43.80
C ALA A 278 -5.25 54.83 43.43
N CYS A 279 -4.74 55.92 44.03
CA CYS A 279 -3.37 56.38 43.85
C CYS A 279 -2.35 55.37 44.42
N ILE A 280 -2.62 54.78 45.60
CA ILE A 280 -1.78 53.74 46.20
C ILE A 280 -1.73 52.49 45.29
N LYS A 281 -2.88 52.05 44.77
CA LYS A 281 -2.95 50.93 43.83
C LYS A 281 -2.21 51.20 42.52
N ALA A 282 -2.31 52.42 41.98
CA ALA A 282 -1.57 52.82 40.79
C ALA A 282 -0.04 52.75 41.00
N ALA A 283 0.45 53.26 42.14
CA ALA A 283 1.87 53.17 42.50
C ALA A 283 2.34 51.72 42.67
N TYR A 284 1.53 50.88 43.32
CA TYR A 284 1.79 49.45 43.49
C TYR A 284 1.93 48.72 42.15
N TYR A 285 0.95 48.87 41.24
CA TYR A 285 1.00 48.21 39.92
C TYR A 285 2.15 48.75 39.05
N LYS A 286 2.50 50.03 39.17
CA LYS A 286 3.67 50.59 38.48
C LYS A 286 4.99 49.97 38.99
N ALA A 287 5.13 49.79 40.30
CA ALA A 287 6.31 49.14 40.89
C ALA A 287 6.41 47.67 40.47
N LEU A 288 5.29 46.93 40.48
CA LEU A 288 5.24 45.55 39.99
C LEU A 288 5.63 45.45 38.52
N LEU A 289 5.14 46.35 37.65
CA LEU A 289 5.50 46.38 36.22
C LEU A 289 7.00 46.53 36.01
N VAL A 290 7.64 47.45 36.73
CA VAL A 290 9.09 47.67 36.65
C VAL A 290 9.85 46.44 37.15
N ALA A 291 9.49 45.89 38.31
CA ALA A 291 10.13 44.71 38.88
C ALA A 291 10.00 43.49 37.95
N TYR A 292 8.80 43.27 37.40
CA TYR A 292 8.54 42.16 36.49
C TYR A 292 9.32 42.28 35.18
N ASN A 293 9.43 43.49 34.61
CA ASN A 293 10.25 43.71 33.41
C ASN A 293 11.75 43.45 33.65
N ILE A 294 12.28 43.80 34.83
CA ILE A 294 13.70 43.57 35.15
C ILE A 294 13.98 42.06 35.34
N ILE A 295 13.11 41.36 36.09
CA ILE A 295 13.34 39.97 36.46
C ILE A 295 13.03 39.02 35.29
N ALA A 296 11.91 39.23 34.60
CA ALA A 296 11.45 38.32 33.55
C ALA A 296 11.85 38.76 32.13
N GLY A 297 12.17 40.05 31.91
CA GLY A 297 12.44 40.58 30.57
C GLY A 297 13.71 40.02 29.91
N LEU A 298 14.80 39.86 30.67
CA LEU A 298 16.05 39.29 30.15
C LEU A 298 15.88 37.83 29.67
N PRO A 299 15.27 36.92 30.47
CA PRO A 299 14.90 35.58 29.99
C PRO A 299 14.01 35.58 28.75
N VAL A 300 13.02 36.48 28.65
CA VAL A 300 12.14 36.56 27.48
C VAL A 300 12.89 36.98 26.21
N TYR A 301 13.79 37.98 26.29
CA TYR A 301 14.61 38.38 25.14
C TYR A 301 15.46 37.23 24.60
N TYR A 302 16.02 36.41 25.50
CA TYR A 302 16.74 35.19 25.10
C TYR A 302 15.80 34.17 24.44
N MET A 303 14.60 33.94 24.98
CA MET A 303 13.61 33.05 24.36
C MET A 303 13.20 33.53 22.96
N GLU A 304 13.05 34.84 22.75
CA GLU A 304 12.77 35.41 21.42
C GLU A 304 13.91 35.15 20.42
N ALA A 305 15.17 35.29 20.86
CA ALA A 305 16.34 34.94 20.05
C ALA A 305 16.36 33.45 19.71
N TRP A 306 16.09 32.59 20.70
CA TRP A 306 16.03 31.15 20.51
C TRP A 306 14.93 30.74 19.53
N VAL A 307 13.73 31.35 19.60
CA VAL A 307 12.65 31.15 18.62
C VAL A 307 13.11 31.55 17.22
N ARG A 308 13.88 32.63 17.06
CA ARG A 308 14.46 33.02 15.76
C ARG A 308 15.43 31.97 15.23
N ASP A 309 16.28 31.40 16.08
CA ASP A 309 17.23 30.35 15.69
C ASP A 309 16.53 29.05 15.28
N ILE A 310 15.48 28.67 16.01
CA ILE A 310 14.61 27.54 15.63
C ILE A 310 13.99 27.80 14.26
N ASN A 311 13.39 28.96 14.04
CA ASN A 311 12.78 29.30 12.75
C ASN A 311 13.80 29.31 11.61
N ARG A 312 15.02 29.80 11.83
CA ARG A 312 16.11 29.79 10.85
C ARG A 312 16.49 28.37 10.45
N GLY A 313 16.68 27.47 11.43
CA GLY A 313 17.04 26.09 11.16
C GLY A 313 15.91 25.30 10.48
N LEU A 314 14.68 25.43 10.97
CA LEU A 314 13.52 24.77 10.33
C LEU A 314 13.32 25.21 8.87
N LYS A 315 13.58 26.48 8.54
CA LYS A 315 13.53 26.97 7.15
C LYS A 315 14.65 26.43 6.26
N ALA A 316 15.80 26.08 6.84
CA ALA A 316 16.92 25.47 6.12
C ALA A 316 16.78 23.95 5.94
N TRP A 317 15.85 23.32 6.67
CA TRP A 317 15.66 21.87 6.67
C TRP A 317 15.26 21.30 5.30
N PRO A 318 14.30 21.86 4.54
CA PRO A 318 13.92 21.31 3.22
C PRO A 318 15.09 21.15 2.25
N ALA A 319 15.97 22.15 2.16
CA ALA A 319 17.17 22.10 1.32
C ALA A 319 18.15 21.01 1.81
N THR A 320 18.31 20.90 3.14
CA THR A 320 19.15 19.88 3.77
C THR A 320 18.63 18.47 3.45
N SER A 321 17.33 18.24 3.58
CA SER A 321 16.70 16.96 3.24
C SER A 321 16.85 16.62 1.77
N THR A 322 16.82 17.62 0.88
CA THR A 322 17.08 17.44 -0.56
C THR A 322 18.50 16.97 -0.82
N ASP A 323 19.49 17.58 -0.16
CA ASP A 323 20.90 17.21 -0.31
C ASP A 323 21.18 15.80 0.25
N VAL A 324 20.53 15.44 1.36
CA VAL A 324 20.57 14.07 1.91
C VAL A 324 19.92 13.08 0.94
N ALA A 325 18.72 13.37 0.45
CA ALA A 325 17.99 12.52 -0.49
C ALA A 325 18.78 12.32 -1.79
N ARG A 326 19.48 13.36 -2.27
CA ARG A 326 20.36 13.27 -3.44
C ARG A 326 21.49 12.26 -3.21
N ALA A 327 22.13 12.31 -2.05
CA ALA A 327 23.20 11.38 -1.69
C ALA A 327 22.70 9.94 -1.52
N LEU A 328 21.53 9.74 -0.92
CA LEU A 328 21.04 8.41 -0.59
C LEU A 328 20.31 7.71 -1.75
N PHE A 329 19.54 8.44 -2.56
CA PHE A 329 18.56 7.83 -3.47
C PHE A 329 18.82 8.11 -4.94
N MET A 330 19.51 9.21 -5.24
CA MET A 330 19.66 9.71 -6.61
C MET A 330 21.06 9.52 -7.18
N GLN A 331 21.66 8.35 -6.92
CA GLN A 331 22.98 7.97 -7.39
C GLN A 331 22.89 7.13 -8.67
N THR A 332 23.76 7.40 -9.65
CA THR A 332 23.75 6.72 -10.97
C THR A 332 24.05 5.22 -10.88
N ASN A 333 24.79 4.80 -9.85
CA ASN A 333 25.12 3.40 -9.56
C ASN A 333 24.07 2.69 -8.69
N HIS A 334 22.95 3.36 -8.34
CA HIS A 334 21.89 2.87 -7.46
C HIS A 334 22.33 2.53 -6.02
N LYS A 335 23.51 3.00 -5.60
CA LYS A 335 24.05 2.79 -4.25
C LYS A 335 24.04 4.09 -3.46
N ALA A 336 23.52 4.03 -2.24
CA ALA A 336 23.49 5.17 -1.34
C ALA A 336 24.90 5.63 -0.93
N ASP A 337 25.16 6.94 -1.02
CA ASP A 337 26.37 7.58 -0.54
C ASP A 337 26.16 8.12 0.88
N PHE A 338 26.38 7.24 1.86
CA PHE A 338 26.23 7.57 3.29
C PHE A 338 27.27 8.60 3.76
N ASP A 339 28.44 8.67 3.14
CA ASP A 339 29.51 9.60 3.55
C ASP A 339 29.13 11.03 3.18
N THR A 340 28.65 11.25 1.96
CA THR A 340 28.11 12.55 1.52
C THR A 340 26.89 12.94 2.36
N ALA A 341 25.96 12.01 2.62
CA ALA A 341 24.80 12.27 3.48
C ALA A 341 25.24 12.71 4.90
N LYS A 342 26.22 12.02 5.50
CA LYS A 342 26.79 12.37 6.82
C LYS A 342 27.44 13.76 6.80
N ALA A 343 28.14 14.13 5.72
CA ALA A 343 28.76 15.44 5.57
C ALA A 343 27.71 16.58 5.49
N VAL A 344 26.60 16.36 4.76
CA VAL A 344 25.48 17.30 4.66
C VAL A 344 24.85 17.55 6.04
N VAL A 345 24.51 16.48 6.76
CA VAL A 345 23.96 16.57 8.13
C VAL A 345 24.95 17.23 9.08
N GLY A 346 26.25 16.93 8.96
CA GLY A 346 27.31 17.57 9.73
C GLY A 346 27.36 19.09 9.52
N THR A 347 27.17 19.55 8.28
CA THR A 347 27.12 20.98 7.94
C THR A 347 25.88 21.65 8.54
N TYR A 348 24.71 21.02 8.44
CA TYR A 348 23.48 21.52 9.07
C TYR A 348 23.65 21.65 10.59
N LYS A 349 24.27 20.65 11.21
CA LYS A 349 24.54 20.64 12.65
C LYS A 349 25.32 21.87 13.09
N GLN A 350 26.41 22.16 12.38
CA GLN A 350 27.30 23.29 12.69
C GLN A 350 26.62 24.65 12.48
N ARG A 351 25.76 24.77 11.45
CA ARG A 351 25.16 26.06 11.07
C ARG A 351 23.87 26.40 11.80
N TYR A 352 23.08 25.39 12.17
CA TYR A 352 21.71 25.60 12.65
C TYR A 352 21.42 24.83 13.94
N PHE A 353 21.62 23.52 13.94
CA PHE A 353 21.14 22.66 15.03
C PHE A 353 21.61 23.11 16.43
N CYS A 354 22.86 23.52 16.56
CA CYS A 354 23.41 23.97 17.84
C CYS A 354 22.69 25.22 18.40
N SER A 355 22.42 26.23 17.57
CA SER A 355 21.68 27.42 18.01
C SER A 355 20.21 27.11 18.28
N MET A 356 19.61 26.20 17.48
CA MET A 356 18.25 25.71 17.72
C MET A 356 18.11 25.01 19.08
N MET A 357 19.20 24.46 19.64
CA MET A 357 19.22 23.86 20.98
C MET A 357 19.38 24.89 22.12
N GLY A 358 19.50 26.19 21.80
CA GLY A 358 19.66 27.29 22.76
C GLY A 358 21.12 27.63 23.10
N ALA A 359 22.10 27.01 22.44
CA ALA A 359 23.50 27.40 22.63
C ALA A 359 23.77 28.77 21.96
N PRO A 360 24.52 29.70 22.58
CA PRO A 360 24.89 30.94 21.90
C PRO A 360 25.83 30.64 20.72
N ASP A 361 25.65 31.35 19.61
CA ASP A 361 26.29 31.05 18.30
C ASP A 361 27.83 30.86 18.36
N ALA A 362 28.53 31.56 19.27
CA ALA A 362 29.99 31.48 19.44
C ALA A 362 30.50 30.19 20.13
N PHE A 363 29.62 29.36 20.70
CA PHE A 363 30.00 28.21 21.53
C PHE A 363 29.93 26.85 20.80
N CYS A 364 29.66 26.83 19.49
CA CYS A 364 29.64 25.60 18.69
C CYS A 364 30.99 24.85 18.64
N THR A 365 32.07 25.49 19.13
CA THR A 365 33.44 24.95 19.18
C THR A 365 33.91 24.56 20.58
N ILE A 366 33.17 24.83 21.66
CA ILE A 366 33.65 24.63 23.05
C ILE A 366 32.61 23.91 23.91
N SER A 367 32.87 22.62 24.20
CA SER A 367 31.94 21.70 24.87
C SER A 367 31.95 21.75 26.43
N ALA A 368 32.24 22.89 27.07
CA ALA A 368 32.46 22.91 28.53
C ALA A 368 31.70 23.98 29.34
N ILE A 369 30.94 24.90 28.73
CA ILE A 369 30.32 26.03 29.47
C ILE A 369 28.78 25.98 29.39
N ILE A 370 28.22 24.78 29.51
CA ILE A 370 26.78 24.54 29.27
C ILE A 370 25.99 24.29 30.57
N GLU A 371 26.63 24.05 31.71
CA GLU A 371 25.93 23.60 32.92
C GLU A 371 25.28 24.73 33.75
N ASN A 372 25.78 25.97 33.68
CA ASN A 372 25.30 27.06 34.55
C ASN A 372 24.11 27.86 34.01
N ILE A 373 23.90 27.90 32.69
CA ILE A 373 22.77 28.63 32.07
C ILE A 373 21.55 27.72 31.91
N ILE A 374 21.77 26.42 31.65
CA ILE A 374 20.72 25.41 31.47
C ILE A 374 20.00 25.09 32.79
N SER A 375 20.70 25.12 33.93
CA SER A 375 20.10 24.81 35.24
C SER A 375 19.07 25.86 35.70
N ALA A 376 19.18 27.11 35.23
CA ALA A 376 18.27 28.19 35.59
C ALA A 376 16.93 28.18 34.81
N ILE A 377 16.84 27.47 33.68
CA ILE A 377 15.67 27.53 32.76
C ILE A 377 14.93 26.17 32.63
N THR A 378 15.47 25.09 33.22
CA THR A 378 14.86 23.74 33.36
C THR A 378 13.86 23.32 32.26
N PHE A 379 14.41 22.79 31.17
CA PHE A 379 13.90 21.58 30.52
C PHE A 379 15.08 20.60 30.43
N LYS A 380 14.84 19.32 30.72
CA LYS A 380 15.89 18.28 30.84
C LYS A 380 16.63 18.06 29.51
N ILE A 381 17.85 18.58 29.42
CA ILE A 381 18.77 18.44 28.27
C ILE A 381 19.75 17.25 28.47
N ASP A 382 19.46 16.35 29.40
CA ASP A 382 20.28 15.15 29.69
C ASP A 382 20.36 14.12 28.54
N LEU A 383 19.59 14.31 27.46
CA LEU A 383 19.50 13.38 26.33
C LEU A 383 20.77 13.38 25.44
N PHE A 384 21.60 14.43 25.50
CA PHE A 384 22.63 14.68 24.47
C PHE A 384 24.06 14.37 24.88
N LYS A 385 24.34 14.15 26.17
CA LYS A 385 25.72 13.92 26.67
C LYS A 385 26.28 12.52 26.33
N ALA A 386 25.47 11.63 25.75
CA ALA A 386 25.82 10.23 25.48
C ALA A 386 25.66 9.85 24.00
N LEU A 387 25.99 10.72 23.05
CA LEU A 387 25.83 10.43 21.61
C LEU A 387 27.18 10.10 20.95
N LYS A 388 27.61 8.84 21.10
CA LYS A 388 28.67 8.21 20.29
C LYS A 388 28.09 6.99 19.58
N GLU A 389 28.58 6.70 18.38
CA GLU A 389 28.18 5.59 17.49
C GLU A 389 28.05 4.22 18.20
N ALA A 390 28.76 3.99 19.32
CA ALA A 390 28.61 2.81 20.16
C ALA A 390 27.20 2.62 20.76
N ILE A 391 26.50 3.72 21.08
CA ILE A 391 25.11 3.68 21.55
C ILE A 391 24.16 3.42 20.39
N LEU A 392 24.46 3.89 19.17
CA LEU A 392 23.66 3.55 17.99
C LEU A 392 23.72 2.05 17.72
N ASN A 393 24.93 1.47 17.63
CA ASN A 393 25.07 0.02 17.44
C ASN A 393 24.44 -0.76 18.60
N TYR A 394 24.66 -0.33 19.84
CA TYR A 394 24.03 -0.96 21.01
C TYR A 394 22.51 -0.94 20.93
N VAL A 395 21.93 0.19 20.52
CA VAL A 395 20.48 0.36 20.52
C VAL A 395 19.82 -0.32 19.32
N VAL A 396 20.42 -0.26 18.13
CA VAL A 396 19.97 -1.05 16.95
C VAL A 396 20.05 -2.54 17.29
N LYS A 397 21.14 -3.00 17.89
CA LYS A 397 21.30 -4.39 18.33
C LYS A 397 20.30 -4.78 19.40
N LYS A 398 19.96 -3.88 20.32
CA LYS A 398 18.92 -4.13 21.33
C LYS A 398 17.49 -4.10 20.77
N ALA A 399 17.23 -3.30 19.73
CA ALA A 399 15.91 -3.17 19.13
C ALA A 399 15.64 -4.27 18.08
N THR A 400 16.67 -4.67 17.35
CA THR A 400 16.54 -5.52 16.16
C THR A 400 17.26 -6.87 16.26
N GLY A 401 18.11 -7.04 17.27
CA GLY A 401 19.01 -8.19 17.41
C GLY A 401 20.34 -8.05 16.69
N GLU A 402 20.46 -7.12 15.73
CA GLU A 402 21.60 -7.02 14.80
C GLU A 402 22.31 -5.67 14.86
N GLU A 403 23.57 -5.61 14.40
CA GLU A 403 24.33 -4.35 14.34
C GLU A 403 24.00 -3.53 13.09
N LEU A 404 24.30 -2.23 13.10
CA LEU A 404 23.98 -1.33 12.00
C LEU A 404 24.60 -1.76 10.67
N ASP A 405 25.84 -2.26 10.70
CA ASP A 405 26.54 -2.66 9.48
C ASP A 405 25.89 -3.88 8.83
N TYR A 406 25.24 -4.77 9.59
CA TYR A 406 24.43 -5.85 9.04
C TYR A 406 23.25 -5.30 8.23
N TRP A 407 22.50 -4.34 8.78
CA TRP A 407 21.37 -3.73 8.08
C TRP A 407 21.77 -2.98 6.81
N LYS A 408 22.97 -2.39 6.77
CA LYS A 408 23.50 -1.78 5.54
C LYS A 408 23.68 -2.80 4.42
N THR A 409 24.07 -4.04 4.74
CA THR A 409 24.19 -5.10 3.73
C THR A 409 22.83 -5.56 3.20
N LEU A 410 21.78 -5.52 4.01
CA LEU A 410 20.44 -5.92 3.59
C LEU A 410 19.75 -4.90 2.67
N MET A 411 20.17 -3.64 2.71
CA MET A 411 19.65 -2.62 1.80
C MET A 411 20.03 -2.86 0.33
N ASP A 412 21.04 -3.67 0.02
CA ASP A 412 21.36 -4.09 -1.35
C ASP A 412 21.65 -5.61 -1.31
N PRO A 413 20.60 -6.43 -1.14
CA PRO A 413 20.76 -7.82 -0.74
C PRO A 413 21.21 -8.69 -1.90
N GLU A 414 22.18 -9.57 -1.64
CA GLU A 414 22.52 -10.67 -2.55
C GLU A 414 21.41 -11.72 -2.61
N PRO A 415 21.29 -12.47 -3.72
CA PRO A 415 20.22 -13.48 -3.89
C PRO A 415 20.10 -14.45 -2.71
N TYR A 416 21.22 -14.89 -2.13
CA TYR A 416 21.20 -15.79 -0.98
C TYR A 416 20.57 -15.19 0.28
N GLN A 417 20.64 -13.85 0.46
CA GLN A 417 20.01 -13.17 1.59
C GLN A 417 18.50 -13.10 1.40
N VAL A 418 18.06 -12.96 0.15
CA VAL A 418 16.64 -13.06 -0.22
C VAL A 418 16.12 -14.46 0.06
N ASP A 419 16.86 -15.49 -0.32
CA ASP A 419 16.47 -16.89 -0.11
C ASP A 419 16.40 -17.30 1.37
N GLN A 420 17.15 -16.61 2.24
CA GLN A 420 17.16 -16.85 3.68
C GLN A 420 15.99 -16.16 4.40
N GLU A 421 15.69 -14.92 4.03
CA GLU A 421 14.77 -14.08 4.79
C GLU A 421 13.34 -14.12 4.21
N VAL A 422 13.20 -14.17 2.88
CA VAL A 422 11.90 -14.14 2.20
C VAL A 422 11.32 -15.56 2.12
N PRO A 423 10.09 -15.81 2.60
CA PRO A 423 9.44 -17.11 2.46
C PRO A 423 9.29 -17.48 0.99
N ALA A 424 9.77 -18.67 0.62
CA ALA A 424 9.48 -19.23 -0.70
C ALA A 424 8.01 -19.63 -0.75
N ASN A 425 7.31 -19.32 -1.85
CA ASN A 425 5.98 -19.90 -2.04
C ASN A 425 6.14 -21.41 -2.26
N PRO A 426 5.23 -22.24 -1.70
CA PRO A 426 5.30 -23.67 -1.89
C PRO A 426 5.20 -24.03 -3.39
N GLY A 427 6.27 -24.60 -3.93
CA GLY A 427 6.37 -25.13 -5.30
C GLY A 427 7.38 -26.27 -5.36
N ASN A 428 7.29 -27.15 -6.37
CA ASN A 428 8.26 -28.25 -6.57
C ASN A 428 8.84 -28.24 -8.00
N PRO A 429 10.18 -28.24 -8.18
CA PRO A 429 11.19 -28.07 -7.14
C PRO A 429 11.01 -26.73 -6.40
N PRO A 430 11.35 -26.66 -5.10
CA PRO A 430 11.36 -25.40 -4.38
C PRO A 430 12.34 -24.48 -5.09
N ILE A 431 11.82 -23.48 -5.79
CA ILE A 431 12.63 -22.42 -6.36
C ILE A 431 13.03 -21.48 -5.23
N ALA A 432 14.28 -21.03 -5.27
CA ALA A 432 14.80 -20.02 -4.37
C ALA A 432 13.90 -18.75 -4.43
N SER A 433 13.62 -18.13 -3.30
CA SER A 433 12.75 -16.94 -3.22
C SER A 433 13.22 -15.83 -4.15
N SER A 434 14.53 -15.64 -4.29
CA SER A 434 15.14 -14.72 -5.26
C SER A 434 14.75 -15.05 -6.71
N GLN A 435 14.81 -16.32 -7.10
CA GLN A 435 14.44 -16.80 -8.43
C GLN A 435 12.93 -16.67 -8.67
N GLN A 436 12.11 -16.93 -7.65
CA GLN A 436 10.66 -16.75 -7.71
C GLN A 436 10.31 -15.28 -7.97
N LEU A 437 10.90 -14.36 -7.19
CA LEU A 437 10.68 -12.92 -7.38
C LEU A 437 11.14 -12.50 -8.78
N ASP A 438 12.24 -13.05 -9.29
CA ASP A 438 12.73 -12.76 -10.64
C ASP A 438 11.76 -13.20 -11.74
N GLN A 439 11.14 -14.37 -11.58
CA GLN A 439 10.13 -14.86 -12.52
C GLN A 439 8.88 -13.97 -12.51
N LEU A 440 8.42 -13.55 -11.32
CA LEU A 440 7.28 -12.63 -11.20
C LEU A 440 7.58 -11.25 -11.79
N MET A 441 8.82 -10.78 -11.64
CA MET A 441 9.30 -9.53 -12.19
C MET A 441 9.64 -9.59 -13.68
N TRP A 442 9.59 -10.78 -14.30
CA TRP A 442 10.01 -10.99 -15.69
C TRP A 442 11.41 -10.42 -15.95
N VAL A 443 12.36 -10.74 -15.06
CA VAL A 443 13.72 -10.22 -15.16
C VAL A 443 14.36 -10.69 -16.46
N ASN A 444 14.79 -9.75 -17.28
CA ASN A 444 15.44 -10.00 -18.56
C ASN A 444 16.92 -10.39 -18.39
N SER A 445 17.61 -10.66 -19.51
CA SER A 445 19.03 -11.01 -19.53
C SER A 445 19.97 -9.91 -19.00
N ALA A 446 19.51 -8.66 -18.93
CA ALA A 446 20.26 -7.56 -18.31
C ALA A 446 20.03 -7.49 -16.79
N GLY A 447 19.30 -8.44 -16.21
CA GLY A 447 19.01 -8.48 -14.78
C GLY A 447 17.99 -7.43 -14.34
N LYS A 448 17.13 -6.94 -15.23
CA LYS A 448 16.15 -5.89 -14.95
C LYS A 448 14.71 -6.34 -15.19
N PHE A 449 13.77 -5.90 -14.36
CA PHE A 449 12.36 -6.28 -14.46
C PHE A 449 11.69 -5.67 -15.71
N ASP A 450 10.66 -6.35 -16.22
CA ASP A 450 9.77 -5.80 -17.26
C ASP A 450 8.55 -5.15 -16.60
N MET A 451 8.51 -3.81 -16.66
CA MET A 451 7.45 -3.00 -16.05
C MET A 451 6.04 -3.35 -16.56
N LEU A 452 5.90 -3.77 -17.82
CA LEU A 452 4.58 -4.04 -18.41
C LEU A 452 4.04 -5.43 -18.07
N ARG A 453 4.88 -6.30 -17.50
CA ARG A 453 4.51 -7.68 -17.12
C ARG A 453 4.59 -7.92 -15.62
N PHE A 454 5.42 -7.17 -14.92
CA PHE A 454 5.47 -7.19 -13.46
C PHE A 454 4.26 -6.42 -12.91
N ALA A 455 3.19 -7.15 -12.56
CA ALA A 455 1.88 -6.58 -12.21
C ALA A 455 1.92 -5.42 -11.19
N PRO A 456 2.64 -5.50 -10.05
CA PRO A 456 2.79 -4.36 -9.13
C PRO A 456 3.38 -3.10 -9.78
N ALA A 457 4.40 -3.25 -10.64
CA ALA A 457 5.00 -2.14 -11.35
C ALA A 457 4.07 -1.58 -12.44
N TYR A 458 3.36 -2.44 -13.16
CA TYR A 458 2.35 -2.02 -14.13
C TYR A 458 1.21 -1.25 -13.46
N ASN A 459 0.70 -1.76 -12.34
CA ASN A 459 -0.40 -1.15 -11.61
C ASN A 459 -0.01 0.23 -11.06
N THR A 460 1.19 0.32 -10.48
CA THR A 460 1.79 1.60 -10.09
C THR A 460 1.87 2.56 -11.29
N TYR A 461 2.44 2.11 -12.40
CA TYR A 461 2.58 2.90 -13.63
C TYR A 461 1.23 3.41 -14.16
N ALA A 462 0.22 2.53 -14.21
CA ALA A 462 -1.13 2.87 -14.64
C ALA A 462 -1.78 3.90 -13.71
N ALA A 463 -1.67 3.72 -12.38
CA ALA A 463 -2.20 4.66 -11.40
C ALA A 463 -1.51 6.03 -11.42
N ILE A 464 -0.19 6.07 -11.64
CA ILE A 464 0.54 7.34 -11.84
C ILE A 464 -0.03 8.08 -13.04
N LYS A 465 -0.20 7.41 -14.19
CA LYS A 465 -0.80 8.03 -15.38
C LYS A 465 -2.21 8.53 -15.09
N MET A 466 -3.03 7.72 -14.43
CA MET A 466 -4.38 8.10 -14.04
C MET A 466 -4.41 9.34 -13.12
N SER A 467 -3.42 9.51 -12.25
CA SER A 467 -3.31 10.70 -11.40
C SER A 467 -3.11 12.01 -12.19
N PHE A 468 -2.60 11.93 -13.43
CA PHE A 468 -2.44 13.09 -14.30
C PHE A 468 -3.78 13.58 -14.87
N LEU A 469 -4.82 12.75 -14.84
CA LEU A 469 -6.19 13.17 -15.16
C LEU A 469 -6.81 13.82 -13.93
N ASP A 470 -7.00 15.14 -13.96
CA ASP A 470 -7.41 15.95 -12.82
C ASP A 470 -8.80 16.57 -12.97
N THR A 471 -9.55 16.21 -14.01
CA THR A 471 -10.89 16.75 -14.24
C THR A 471 -11.94 15.66 -14.36
N ARG A 472 -13.15 15.97 -13.89
CA ARG A 472 -14.32 15.08 -14.02
C ARG A 472 -14.64 14.73 -15.49
N PRO A 473 -14.59 15.66 -16.48
CA PRO A 473 -14.86 15.32 -17.88
C PRO A 473 -13.86 14.31 -18.48
N GLN A 474 -12.57 14.40 -18.15
CA GLN A 474 -11.59 13.40 -18.58
C GLN A 474 -12.00 12.00 -18.09
N TRP A 475 -12.34 11.88 -16.81
CA TRP A 475 -12.77 10.61 -16.24
C TRP A 475 -14.10 10.12 -16.80
N GLN A 476 -15.07 11.00 -17.07
CA GLN A 476 -16.30 10.62 -17.77
C GLN A 476 -16.01 10.00 -19.15
N SER A 477 -15.03 10.56 -19.87
CA SER A 477 -14.58 9.98 -21.16
C SER A 477 -13.94 8.60 -20.96
N VAL A 478 -13.09 8.44 -19.95
CA VAL A 478 -12.45 7.14 -19.63
C VAL A 478 -13.50 6.08 -19.29
N LEU A 479 -14.45 6.41 -18.42
CA LEU A 479 -15.53 5.49 -18.02
C LEU A 479 -16.42 5.12 -19.21
N GLY A 480 -16.79 6.10 -20.06
CA GLY A 480 -17.57 5.85 -21.26
C GLY A 480 -16.88 4.90 -22.25
N ALA A 481 -15.55 5.01 -22.41
CA ALA A 481 -14.77 4.12 -23.28
C ALA A 481 -14.78 2.65 -22.81
N VAL A 482 -14.98 2.42 -21.50
CA VAL A 482 -15.14 1.07 -20.94
C VAL A 482 -16.61 0.70 -20.69
N GLY A 483 -17.57 1.46 -21.23
CA GLY A 483 -18.99 1.15 -21.07
C GLY A 483 -19.51 1.26 -19.64
N SER A 484 -18.88 2.11 -18.82
CA SER A 484 -19.28 2.44 -17.44
C SER A 484 -19.72 3.90 -17.35
N SER A 485 -20.49 4.26 -16.32
CA SER A 485 -20.98 5.62 -16.11
C SER A 485 -20.48 6.23 -14.79
N ALA A 486 -20.45 7.56 -14.72
CA ALA A 486 -20.09 8.28 -13.49
C ALA A 486 -21.10 8.09 -12.35
N SER A 487 -22.29 7.52 -12.60
CA SER A 487 -23.24 7.08 -11.57
C SER A 487 -22.88 5.72 -10.97
N ASP A 488 -22.15 4.88 -11.70
CA ASP A 488 -21.70 3.54 -11.24
C ASP A 488 -20.51 3.65 -10.29
N THR A 489 -19.77 4.75 -10.37
CA THR A 489 -18.70 5.12 -9.44
C THR A 489 -19.25 6.19 -8.50
N MET A 490 -19.20 6.08 -7.16
CA MET A 490 -19.66 7.14 -6.25
C MET A 490 -18.75 8.40 -6.28
N MET A 491 -18.38 8.90 -7.47
CA MET A 491 -17.76 10.22 -7.67
C MET A 491 -18.55 11.34 -6.97
N ASN A 492 -19.84 11.16 -6.76
CA ASN A 492 -20.68 12.11 -6.03
C ASN A 492 -20.56 12.02 -4.49
N GLY A 493 -19.94 10.95 -3.95
CA GLY A 493 -19.85 10.66 -2.51
C GLY A 493 -18.46 10.85 -1.90
N TYR A 494 -17.48 11.37 -2.65
CA TYR A 494 -16.15 11.65 -2.10
C TYR A 494 -16.11 13.00 -1.38
N ASP A 495 -15.88 12.92 -0.07
CA ASP A 495 -15.82 14.10 0.80
C ASP A 495 -14.58 14.97 0.55
N ALA A 496 -14.90 16.26 0.51
CA ALA A 496 -14.16 17.44 0.93
C ALA A 496 -13.15 18.14 -0.04
N PRO A 497 -13.30 19.47 -0.23
CA PRO A 497 -14.32 20.29 0.44
C PRO A 497 -15.73 20.21 -0.17
N ASN A 498 -15.92 19.82 -1.45
CA ASN A 498 -17.24 19.85 -2.12
C ASN A 498 -17.47 18.76 -3.20
N GLY A 499 -16.85 17.57 -3.10
CA GLY A 499 -17.02 16.46 -4.05
C GLY A 499 -15.73 16.07 -4.78
N PHE A 500 -15.79 15.00 -5.60
CA PHE A 500 -14.66 14.48 -6.37
C PHE A 500 -14.08 15.57 -7.29
N ASN A 501 -12.85 16.00 -7.00
CA ASN A 501 -12.13 17.04 -7.73
C ASN A 501 -11.39 16.52 -8.96
N GLY A 502 -11.69 15.30 -9.42
CA GLY A 502 -11.00 14.68 -10.55
C GLY A 502 -9.75 13.87 -10.17
N GLN A 503 -9.22 13.98 -8.94
CA GLN A 503 -7.97 13.32 -8.58
C GLN A 503 -8.13 11.86 -8.18
N PHE A 504 -7.41 11.00 -8.91
CA PHE A 504 -7.43 9.55 -8.78
C PHE A 504 -7.03 9.02 -7.41
N LEU A 505 -5.99 9.60 -6.80
CA LEU A 505 -5.33 9.08 -5.59
C LEU A 505 -5.84 9.68 -4.29
N LEU A 506 -6.88 10.52 -4.33
CA LEU A 506 -7.38 11.23 -3.15
C LEU A 506 -8.67 10.60 -2.59
N GLY A 507 -8.74 10.52 -1.27
CA GLY A 507 -9.90 10.22 -0.43
C GLY A 507 -10.03 8.80 0.09
N PHE A 508 -9.05 7.94 -0.18
CA PHE A 508 -9.12 6.53 0.18
C PHE A 508 -7.85 5.97 0.81
N ILE A 509 -6.67 6.51 0.47
CA ILE A 509 -5.38 6.06 0.99
C ILE A 509 -5.27 6.45 2.48
N ARG A 510 -5.40 5.47 3.38
CA ARG A 510 -5.34 5.71 4.84
C ARG A 510 -3.92 5.61 5.37
N SER A 511 -3.22 4.59 4.93
CA SER A 511 -1.82 4.29 5.21
C SER A 511 -1.07 4.29 3.89
N MET A 512 0.24 4.48 3.89
CA MET A 512 1.08 4.06 2.77
C MET A 512 1.59 2.63 2.99
N ASP A 513 1.67 2.17 4.25
CA ASP A 513 2.21 0.84 4.60
C ASP A 513 1.22 -0.33 4.46
N TRP A 514 -0.09 -0.06 4.29
CA TRP A 514 -1.11 -1.11 4.25
C TRP A 514 -1.32 -1.65 2.83
N ASP A 515 -1.64 -2.94 2.76
CA ASP A 515 -2.05 -3.61 1.53
C ASP A 515 -3.52 -3.34 1.19
N ASN A 516 -3.86 -3.46 -0.10
CA ASN A 516 -5.24 -3.57 -0.60
C ASN A 516 -6.20 -2.41 -0.26
N GLN A 517 -5.66 -1.24 0.07
CA GLN A 517 -6.45 -0.08 0.52
C GLN A 517 -7.39 0.48 -0.54
N PHE A 518 -7.17 0.15 -1.81
CA PHE A 518 -8.11 0.46 -2.88
C PHE A 518 -9.48 -0.22 -2.69
N ALA A 519 -9.57 -1.32 -1.93
CA ALA A 519 -10.77 -2.16 -1.85
C ALA A 519 -11.61 -2.00 -0.58
N VAL A 520 -11.06 -1.50 0.55
CA VAL A 520 -11.79 -1.38 1.83
C VAL A 520 -11.22 -0.31 2.77
N PRO A 521 -12.02 0.28 3.69
CA PRO A 521 -13.48 0.42 3.63
C PRO A 521 -13.92 1.64 2.81
N LYS A 522 -13.08 2.68 2.69
CA LYS A 522 -13.22 3.76 1.70
C LYS A 522 -12.45 3.31 0.46
N LYS A 523 -13.15 2.95 -0.61
CA LYS A 523 -12.54 2.38 -1.82
C LYS A 523 -12.13 3.46 -2.79
N MET A 524 -11.02 3.25 -3.48
CA MET A 524 -10.65 4.02 -4.68
C MET A 524 -11.84 4.08 -5.64
N PHE A 525 -12.10 5.22 -6.31
CA PHE A 525 -13.38 5.38 -7.01
C PHE A 525 -13.61 4.34 -8.12
N ILE A 526 -12.59 3.96 -8.90
CA ILE A 526 -12.72 2.86 -9.88
C ILE A 526 -12.72 1.47 -9.22
N ALA A 527 -12.29 1.38 -7.97
CA ALA A 527 -12.43 0.17 -7.15
C ALA A 527 -13.78 0.11 -6.41
N GLN A 528 -14.71 1.02 -6.67
CA GLN A 528 -16.07 0.84 -6.18
C GLN A 528 -16.82 -0.24 -6.96
N ASP A 529 -16.53 -0.32 -8.26
CA ASP A 529 -16.92 -1.42 -9.14
C ASP A 529 -15.69 -2.28 -9.46
N CYS A 530 -15.69 -3.53 -9.01
CA CYS A 530 -14.55 -4.40 -9.30
C CYS A 530 -14.41 -4.73 -10.80
N MET A 531 -15.51 -4.82 -11.56
CA MET A 531 -15.42 -5.05 -13.01
C MET A 531 -14.77 -3.88 -13.72
N LEU A 532 -14.86 -2.69 -13.14
CA LEU A 532 -14.13 -1.52 -13.61
C LEU A 532 -12.65 -1.60 -13.21
N TYR A 533 -12.35 -1.91 -11.95
CA TYR A 533 -10.97 -2.07 -11.45
C TYR A 533 -10.15 -3.08 -12.28
N THR A 534 -10.73 -4.26 -12.53
CA THR A 534 -10.08 -5.37 -13.25
C THR A 534 -9.80 -5.06 -14.72
N ARG A 535 -10.38 -4.00 -15.29
CA ARG A 535 -10.04 -3.53 -16.63
C ARG A 535 -8.76 -2.72 -16.67
N PHE A 536 -8.37 -2.08 -15.57
CA PHE A 536 -7.25 -1.14 -15.55
C PHE A 536 -6.00 -1.70 -14.85
N PHE A 537 -6.19 -2.56 -13.85
CA PHE A 537 -5.11 -3.10 -13.04
C PHE A 537 -5.01 -4.60 -13.20
N MET A 538 -3.79 -5.12 -13.26
CA MET A 538 -3.52 -6.55 -13.27
C MET A 538 -3.72 -7.11 -11.87
N GLN A 539 -4.10 -8.37 -11.79
CA GLN A 539 -4.00 -9.10 -10.54
C GLN A 539 -2.52 -9.18 -10.12
N GLN A 540 -2.23 -8.85 -8.87
CA GLN A 540 -0.89 -8.93 -8.32
C GLN A 540 -0.83 -9.81 -7.08
N THR A 541 0.36 -10.34 -6.81
CA THR A 541 0.65 -11.03 -5.55
C THR A 541 0.36 -10.08 -4.38
N GLY A 542 -0.34 -10.59 -3.37
CA GLY A 542 -0.80 -9.81 -2.22
C GLY A 542 -2.22 -9.27 -2.33
N ASP A 543 -2.86 -9.31 -3.51
CA ASP A 543 -4.27 -8.87 -3.66
C ASP A 543 -5.25 -9.70 -2.82
N LEU A 544 -4.85 -10.89 -2.37
CA LEU A 544 -5.60 -11.77 -1.49
C LEU A 544 -4.72 -12.14 -0.30
N TYR A 545 -5.16 -11.72 0.88
CA TYR A 545 -4.45 -11.92 2.13
C TYR A 545 -4.29 -13.41 2.49
N ASP A 546 -3.11 -13.80 2.98
CA ASP A 546 -2.82 -15.14 3.53
C ASP A 546 -3.09 -15.15 5.04
N ASN A 547 -3.77 -16.20 5.51
CA ASN A 547 -4.46 -16.33 6.80
C ASN A 547 -3.55 -16.49 8.05
N ASN A 548 -2.31 -15.98 8.06
CA ASN A 548 -1.32 -16.36 9.06
C ASN A 548 -0.94 -15.29 10.11
N THR A 549 -1.76 -14.27 10.36
CA THR A 549 -1.37 -13.14 11.25
C THR A 549 -2.10 -13.00 12.59
N GLY A 550 -3.07 -13.86 12.90
CA GLY A 550 -3.55 -13.99 14.28
C GLY A 550 -4.55 -12.95 14.78
N ASP A 551 -5.28 -12.23 13.91
CA ASP A 551 -6.51 -11.51 14.32
C ASP A 551 -7.73 -11.94 13.48
N ALA A 552 -8.30 -13.08 13.88
CA ALA A 552 -9.24 -13.86 13.08
C ALA A 552 -10.59 -13.18 12.75
N VAL A 553 -10.95 -12.06 13.39
CA VAL A 553 -12.27 -11.44 13.25
C VAL A 553 -12.28 -10.31 12.22
N GLU A 554 -11.28 -9.43 12.21
CA GLU A 554 -11.15 -8.38 11.20
C GLU A 554 -10.70 -8.97 9.85
N ASP A 555 -9.83 -9.98 9.89
CA ASP A 555 -9.30 -10.69 8.73
C ASP A 555 -10.40 -11.47 7.99
N ALA A 556 -11.30 -12.17 8.70
CA ALA A 556 -12.42 -12.88 8.08
C ALA A 556 -13.45 -11.94 7.42
N LEU A 557 -13.65 -10.73 7.96
CA LEU A 557 -14.53 -9.72 7.39
C LEU A 557 -13.93 -9.11 6.12
N ARG A 558 -12.63 -8.80 6.10
CA ARG A 558 -11.94 -8.26 4.91
C ARG A 558 -11.77 -9.29 3.80
N LEU A 559 -11.50 -10.56 4.13
CA LEU A 559 -11.42 -11.66 3.16
C LEU A 559 -12.79 -11.97 2.52
N ASN A 560 -13.87 -11.96 3.32
CA ASN A 560 -15.23 -12.08 2.81
C ASN A 560 -15.64 -10.85 2.00
N GLN A 561 -15.22 -9.65 2.39
CA GLN A 561 -15.46 -8.42 1.63
C GLN A 561 -14.73 -8.42 0.29
N LEU A 562 -13.49 -8.91 0.19
CA LEU A 562 -12.74 -8.95 -1.08
C LEU A 562 -13.16 -10.11 -1.99
N LYS A 563 -13.45 -11.30 -1.42
CA LYS A 563 -14.09 -12.43 -2.12
C LYS A 563 -15.50 -12.07 -2.62
N ALA A 564 -16.22 -11.22 -1.88
CA ALA A 564 -17.51 -10.64 -2.30
C ALA A 564 -17.35 -9.46 -3.25
N TRP A 565 -16.25 -8.71 -3.20
CA TRP A 565 -16.11 -7.44 -3.93
C TRP A 565 -16.03 -7.62 -5.44
N CYS A 566 -15.42 -8.70 -5.91
CA CYS A 566 -15.31 -8.96 -7.34
C CYS A 566 -16.30 -10.00 -7.87
N GLY A 567 -16.91 -10.80 -7.00
CA GLY A 567 -17.68 -11.94 -7.48
C GLY A 567 -16.86 -12.82 -8.42
N VAL A 568 -15.53 -12.89 -8.27
CA VAL A 568 -14.63 -13.74 -9.04
C VAL A 568 -14.34 -14.96 -8.19
N GLY A 569 -14.68 -16.10 -8.72
CA GLY A 569 -14.15 -17.35 -8.24
C GLY A 569 -13.92 -18.23 -9.45
N GLY A 570 -13.35 -19.40 -9.20
CA GLY A 570 -12.87 -20.25 -10.28
C GLY A 570 -13.98 -20.72 -11.22
N ASN A 571 -15.25 -20.63 -10.79
CA ASN A 571 -16.39 -21.24 -11.43
C ASN A 571 -17.56 -20.26 -11.70
N LYS A 572 -17.27 -18.97 -11.84
CA LYS A 572 -18.28 -17.96 -12.20
C LYS A 572 -17.76 -16.87 -13.13
N LEU A 573 -18.68 -16.24 -13.84
CA LEU A 573 -18.47 -15.15 -14.78
C LEU A 573 -19.59 -14.12 -14.59
N SER A 574 -19.25 -12.95 -14.07
CA SER A 574 -20.15 -11.79 -14.10
C SER A 574 -20.08 -11.10 -15.47
N TYR A 575 -21.23 -10.71 -16.01
CA TYR A 575 -21.29 -9.97 -17.26
C TYR A 575 -22.47 -8.99 -17.29
N ASN A 576 -22.29 -7.91 -18.04
CA ASN A 576 -23.33 -6.98 -18.45
C ASN A 576 -23.06 -6.67 -19.93
N ALA A 577 -24.03 -6.99 -20.79
CA ALA A 577 -23.84 -6.95 -22.22
C ALA A 577 -25.10 -6.38 -22.92
N SER A 578 -24.91 -5.90 -24.14
CA SER A 578 -26.01 -5.50 -25.02
C SER A 578 -25.57 -5.61 -26.47
N ALA A 579 -26.54 -5.63 -27.39
CA ALA A 579 -26.27 -5.72 -28.83
C ALA A 579 -25.33 -6.90 -29.18
N THR A 580 -25.55 -8.05 -28.54
CA THR A 580 -24.68 -9.23 -28.64
C THR A 580 -25.03 -10.14 -29.81
N SER A 581 -26.21 -9.95 -30.41
CA SER A 581 -26.75 -10.79 -31.47
C SER A 581 -26.65 -12.27 -31.09
N SER A 582 -27.19 -12.62 -29.92
CA SER A 582 -27.13 -13.98 -29.37
C SER A 582 -25.69 -14.50 -29.27
N THR A 583 -24.82 -13.71 -28.65
CA THR A 583 -23.38 -13.98 -28.39
C THR A 583 -22.51 -14.27 -29.62
N THR A 584 -22.87 -13.69 -30.76
CA THR A 584 -22.02 -13.70 -31.98
C THR A 584 -21.08 -12.50 -32.03
N VAL A 585 -21.43 -11.40 -31.36
CA VAL A 585 -20.63 -10.18 -31.19
C VAL A 585 -20.77 -9.65 -29.77
N ASN A 586 -19.89 -8.72 -29.35
CA ASN A 586 -19.98 -8.00 -28.07
C ASN A 586 -20.17 -8.86 -26.80
N PHE A 587 -19.81 -10.14 -26.86
CA PHE A 587 -19.97 -11.10 -25.77
C PHE A 587 -18.82 -10.99 -24.77
N VAL A 588 -19.10 -11.39 -23.53
CA VAL A 588 -18.07 -11.58 -22.51
C VAL A 588 -17.65 -13.05 -22.53
N THR A 589 -16.35 -13.31 -22.46
CA THR A 589 -15.82 -14.67 -22.62
C THR A 589 -15.12 -15.17 -21.37
N ARG A 590 -15.15 -16.48 -21.14
CA ARG A 590 -14.36 -17.18 -20.12
C ARG A 590 -13.85 -18.51 -20.66
N ASN A 591 -12.58 -18.79 -20.42
CA ASN A 591 -11.98 -20.07 -20.74
C ASN A 591 -12.20 -21.04 -19.57
N ILE A 592 -12.68 -22.24 -19.87
CA ILE A 592 -12.98 -23.30 -18.91
C ILE A 592 -12.19 -24.54 -19.34
N PRO A 593 -11.15 -24.94 -18.60
CA PRO A 593 -10.46 -26.19 -18.90
C PRO A 593 -11.37 -27.36 -18.51
N LEU A 594 -11.57 -28.29 -19.46
CA LEU A 594 -12.37 -29.48 -19.25
C LEU A 594 -11.63 -30.71 -19.80
N MET A 595 -11.90 -31.86 -19.21
CA MET A 595 -11.30 -33.14 -19.56
C MET A 595 -12.37 -34.14 -20.01
N ALA A 596 -11.97 -35.07 -20.87
CA ALA A 596 -12.82 -36.16 -21.33
C ALA A 596 -13.51 -36.90 -20.17
N GLY A 597 -14.84 -37.02 -20.27
CA GLY A 597 -15.70 -37.63 -19.25
C GLY A 597 -16.21 -36.68 -18.16
N GLU A 598 -15.71 -35.44 -18.09
CA GLU A 598 -16.27 -34.42 -17.19
C GLU A 598 -17.61 -33.91 -17.71
N THR A 599 -18.50 -33.54 -16.80
CA THR A 599 -19.77 -32.88 -17.10
C THR A 599 -19.75 -31.46 -16.53
N LEU A 600 -19.91 -30.48 -17.40
CA LEU A 600 -20.10 -29.07 -17.09
C LEU A 600 -21.59 -28.79 -16.94
N ASN A 601 -22.05 -28.38 -15.76
CA ASN A 601 -23.38 -27.80 -15.58
C ASN A 601 -23.22 -26.29 -15.44
N LEU A 602 -23.82 -25.51 -16.32
CA LEU A 602 -23.57 -24.09 -16.45
C LEU A 602 -24.87 -23.32 -16.67
N GLY A 603 -25.04 -22.18 -16.01
CA GLY A 603 -26.18 -21.32 -16.27
C GLY A 603 -26.10 -19.95 -15.61
N THR A 604 -26.98 -19.06 -16.05
CA THR A 604 -27.36 -17.84 -15.33
C THR A 604 -28.55 -18.08 -14.40
N CYS A 605 -29.14 -19.28 -14.48
CA CYS A 605 -30.12 -19.82 -13.55
C CYS A 605 -29.82 -21.31 -13.32
N GLY A 606 -30.49 -21.95 -12.37
CA GLY A 606 -30.44 -23.41 -12.16
C GLY A 606 -29.12 -23.96 -11.59
N VAL A 607 -28.11 -23.11 -11.41
CA VAL A 607 -26.87 -23.40 -10.69
C VAL A 607 -26.82 -22.51 -9.45
N ALA A 608 -26.36 -23.04 -8.30
CA ALA A 608 -26.26 -22.24 -7.07
C ALA A 608 -25.38 -21.00 -7.30
N GLY A 609 -25.84 -19.83 -6.85
CA GLY A 609 -25.15 -18.55 -7.08
C GLY A 609 -25.35 -17.93 -8.47
N ALA A 610 -25.97 -18.64 -9.42
CA ALA A 610 -26.28 -18.09 -10.73
C ALA A 610 -27.42 -17.07 -10.65
N THR A 611 -27.25 -15.94 -11.33
CA THR A 611 -28.28 -14.91 -11.46
C THR A 611 -28.34 -14.36 -12.87
N GLY A 612 -29.51 -13.91 -13.31
CA GLY A 612 -29.71 -13.30 -14.61
C GLY A 612 -30.81 -12.24 -14.57
N SER A 613 -30.62 -11.19 -15.37
CA SER A 613 -31.55 -10.10 -15.60
C SER A 613 -31.61 -9.82 -17.10
N GLY A 614 -32.82 -9.64 -17.63
CA GLY A 614 -33.04 -9.64 -19.08
C GLY A 614 -32.93 -11.04 -19.68
N ASP A 615 -32.92 -11.08 -21.01
CA ASP A 615 -32.91 -12.30 -21.81
C ASP A 615 -31.46 -12.73 -22.08
N THR A 616 -31.00 -13.77 -21.38
CA THR A 616 -29.60 -14.20 -21.39
C THR A 616 -29.36 -15.31 -22.41
N TYR A 617 -28.18 -15.29 -23.04
CA TYR A 617 -27.77 -16.27 -24.04
C TYR A 617 -26.35 -16.75 -23.74
N LEU A 618 -26.15 -18.06 -23.62
CA LEU A 618 -24.85 -18.68 -23.38
C LEU A 618 -24.47 -19.61 -24.53
N ARG A 619 -23.19 -19.59 -24.93
CA ARG A 619 -22.59 -20.55 -25.90
C ARG A 619 -21.32 -21.14 -25.33
N LEU A 620 -21.07 -22.40 -25.64
CA LEU A 620 -19.82 -23.09 -25.34
C LEU A 620 -19.16 -23.55 -26.64
N PHE A 621 -17.91 -23.15 -26.82
CA PHE A 621 -17.08 -23.57 -27.95
C PHE A 621 -15.98 -24.52 -27.48
N SER A 622 -15.73 -25.54 -28.29
CA SER A 622 -14.63 -26.48 -28.09
C SER A 622 -13.26 -25.84 -28.31
N PRO A 623 -12.17 -26.50 -27.93
CA PRO A 623 -10.79 -26.03 -28.19
C PRO A 623 -10.48 -25.79 -29.68
N TRP A 624 -11.27 -26.39 -30.58
CA TRP A 624 -11.13 -26.24 -32.04
C TRP A 624 -12.08 -25.21 -32.63
N GLY A 625 -12.75 -24.41 -31.79
CA GLY A 625 -13.66 -23.34 -32.22
C GLY A 625 -15.01 -23.81 -32.74
N THR A 626 -15.41 -25.07 -32.47
CA THR A 626 -16.73 -25.60 -32.82
C THR A 626 -17.71 -25.37 -31.67
N GLU A 627 -18.91 -24.86 -31.93
CA GLU A 627 -19.95 -24.75 -30.90
C GLU A 627 -20.42 -26.15 -30.48
N VAL A 628 -20.47 -26.40 -29.17
CA VAL A 628 -20.84 -27.71 -28.59
C VAL A 628 -22.07 -27.65 -27.70
N ALA A 629 -22.45 -26.46 -27.21
CA ALA A 629 -23.67 -26.25 -26.43
C ALA A 629 -24.09 -24.77 -26.50
N PHE A 630 -25.39 -24.51 -26.39
CA PHE A 630 -25.95 -23.18 -26.19
C PHE A 630 -27.24 -23.25 -25.37
N SER A 631 -27.69 -22.10 -24.84
CA SER A 631 -28.98 -21.97 -24.15
C SER A 631 -29.44 -20.51 -24.16
N ASP A 632 -30.76 -20.28 -24.30
CA ASP A 632 -31.41 -18.96 -24.30
C ASP A 632 -32.67 -18.88 -23.44
N ASP A 633 -33.52 -19.91 -23.38
CA ASP A 633 -34.69 -19.94 -22.48
C ASP A 633 -34.73 -21.19 -21.58
N ALA A 634 -34.35 -21.04 -20.31
CA ALA A 634 -34.28 -22.11 -19.32
C ALA A 634 -34.81 -21.68 -17.95
N CYS A 635 -34.91 -22.67 -17.05
CA CYS A 635 -35.43 -22.50 -15.68
C CYS A 635 -36.85 -21.89 -15.61
N GLY A 636 -37.66 -22.04 -16.67
CA GLY A 636 -39.02 -21.48 -16.73
C GLY A 636 -39.10 -19.99 -17.03
N GLY A 637 -38.01 -19.37 -17.51
CA GLY A 637 -37.96 -17.97 -17.92
C GLY A 637 -36.93 -17.71 -19.02
N VAL A 638 -36.49 -16.47 -19.15
CA VAL A 638 -35.60 -15.97 -20.22
C VAL A 638 -34.11 -16.07 -19.87
N GLN A 639 -33.75 -17.06 -19.06
CA GLN A 639 -32.37 -17.21 -18.58
C GLN A 639 -31.77 -18.51 -19.08
N SER A 640 -30.47 -18.55 -19.30
CA SER A 640 -29.78 -19.73 -19.82
C SER A 640 -29.38 -20.77 -18.75
N ASN A 641 -29.48 -22.06 -19.09
CA ASN A 641 -28.91 -23.18 -18.35
C ASN A 641 -28.71 -24.39 -19.30
N PHE A 642 -27.54 -25.03 -19.23
CA PHE A 642 -27.28 -26.28 -19.94
C PHE A 642 -26.30 -27.19 -19.18
N ALA A 643 -26.30 -28.46 -19.56
CA ALA A 643 -25.32 -29.46 -19.15
C ALA A 643 -24.58 -29.99 -20.38
N TYR A 644 -23.25 -30.15 -20.28
CA TYR A 644 -22.42 -30.68 -21.36
C TYR A 644 -21.39 -31.67 -20.83
N THR A 645 -21.41 -32.90 -21.35
CA THR A 645 -20.42 -33.93 -21.02
C THR A 645 -19.36 -34.00 -22.13
N VAL A 646 -18.09 -33.87 -21.74
CA VAL A 646 -16.95 -33.86 -22.67
C VAL A 646 -16.75 -35.26 -23.26
N PRO A 647 -16.81 -35.41 -24.60
CA PRO A 647 -16.56 -36.70 -25.25
C PRO A 647 -15.14 -37.23 -25.03
N ALA A 648 -14.97 -38.53 -25.22
CA ALA A 648 -13.65 -39.15 -25.21
C ALA A 648 -12.72 -38.48 -26.24
N GLY A 649 -11.48 -38.18 -25.84
CA GLY A 649 -10.50 -37.51 -26.69
C GLY A 649 -10.69 -36.00 -26.86
N ALA A 650 -11.69 -35.39 -26.20
CA ALA A 650 -12.01 -33.97 -26.34
C ALA A 650 -11.59 -33.08 -25.16
N SER A 651 -10.60 -33.51 -24.38
CA SER A 651 -10.00 -32.65 -23.34
C SER A 651 -9.40 -31.38 -23.94
N GLY A 652 -9.57 -30.24 -23.26
CA GLY A 652 -8.92 -28.99 -23.63
C GLY A 652 -9.59 -27.77 -23.00
N THR A 653 -9.24 -26.59 -23.50
CA THR A 653 -9.83 -25.32 -23.04
C THR A 653 -11.06 -24.98 -23.87
N TYR A 654 -12.22 -25.00 -23.24
CA TYR A 654 -13.48 -24.59 -23.84
C TYR A 654 -13.73 -23.10 -23.60
N GLN A 655 -14.33 -22.42 -24.57
CA GLN A 655 -14.65 -21.01 -24.47
C GLN A 655 -16.14 -20.82 -24.20
N LEU A 656 -16.48 -20.36 -23.00
CA LEU A 656 -17.80 -19.83 -22.69
C LEU A 656 -17.94 -18.42 -23.27
N ARG A 657 -19.02 -18.16 -24.00
CA ARG A 657 -19.45 -16.82 -24.40
C ARG A 657 -20.79 -16.52 -23.73
N ALA A 658 -20.83 -15.42 -22.99
CA ALA A 658 -22.01 -14.93 -22.29
C ALA A 658 -22.45 -13.58 -22.86
N GLY A 659 -23.75 -13.41 -23.00
CA GLY A 659 -24.37 -12.19 -23.52
C GLY A 659 -25.87 -12.36 -23.59
N CYS A 660 -26.51 -11.64 -24.51
CA CYS A 660 -27.96 -11.49 -24.54
C CYS A 660 -28.55 -12.07 -25.81
N TRP A 661 -29.81 -12.50 -25.73
CA TRP A 661 -30.56 -12.87 -26.91
C TRP A 661 -30.82 -11.64 -27.79
N GLY A 662 -30.65 -11.81 -29.10
CA GLY A 662 -30.83 -10.74 -30.08
C GLY A 662 -29.97 -9.51 -29.78
N SER A 663 -30.53 -8.32 -29.97
CA SER A 663 -29.84 -7.04 -29.72
C SER A 663 -30.17 -6.40 -28.37
N GLY A 664 -30.90 -7.11 -27.49
CA GLY A 664 -31.30 -6.62 -26.18
C GLY A 664 -30.13 -6.44 -25.22
N GLY A 665 -30.41 -5.85 -24.05
CA GLY A 665 -29.48 -5.76 -22.93
C GLY A 665 -29.82 -6.76 -21.84
N CYS A 666 -28.80 -7.33 -21.21
CA CYS A 666 -28.92 -8.32 -20.15
C CYS A 666 -27.66 -8.30 -19.28
N SER A 667 -27.79 -8.79 -18.07
CA SER A 667 -26.67 -8.91 -17.13
C SER A 667 -26.88 -10.10 -16.22
N GLY A 668 -25.81 -10.61 -15.63
CA GLY A 668 -25.93 -11.70 -14.68
C GLY A 668 -24.60 -12.27 -14.24
N MET A 669 -24.71 -13.29 -13.41
CA MET A 669 -23.62 -14.15 -12.99
C MET A 669 -23.85 -15.54 -13.56
N ALA A 670 -23.11 -15.88 -14.61
CA ALA A 670 -23.04 -17.26 -15.09
C ALA A 670 -22.17 -18.07 -14.12
N VAL A 671 -22.71 -19.14 -13.57
CA VAL A 671 -21.99 -20.04 -12.64
C VAL A 671 -21.99 -21.43 -13.22
N TRP A 672 -20.92 -22.18 -12.95
CA TRP A 672 -20.84 -23.57 -13.36
C TRP A 672 -20.28 -24.52 -12.30
N THR A 673 -20.60 -25.80 -12.45
CA THR A 673 -19.94 -26.90 -11.76
C THR A 673 -19.34 -27.86 -12.77
N ILE A 674 -18.22 -28.47 -12.42
CA ILE A 674 -17.59 -29.52 -13.24
C ILE A 674 -17.56 -30.77 -12.38
N SER A 675 -18.15 -31.86 -12.84
CA SER A 675 -18.13 -33.14 -12.12
C SER A 675 -17.54 -34.24 -12.98
N GLY A 676 -16.79 -35.14 -12.35
CA GLY A 676 -16.26 -36.32 -13.02
C GLY A 676 -16.10 -37.48 -12.05
N ALA A 677 -15.94 -38.67 -12.60
CA ALA A 677 -15.73 -39.89 -11.83
C ALA A 677 -14.82 -40.87 -12.58
N PHE A 678 -14.10 -41.70 -11.83
CA PHE A 678 -13.34 -42.82 -12.38
C PHE A 678 -13.32 -43.99 -11.40
N ALA A 679 -13.38 -45.21 -11.94
CA ALA A 679 -13.25 -46.42 -11.15
C ALA A 679 -11.76 -46.76 -10.92
N TYR A 680 -11.48 -47.39 -9.78
CA TYR A 680 -10.16 -47.92 -9.48
C TYR A 680 -10.23 -49.21 -8.66
N SER A 681 -9.18 -50.02 -8.77
CA SER A 681 -8.93 -51.19 -7.92
C SER A 681 -7.42 -51.26 -7.72
N ALA A 682 -6.99 -51.27 -6.47
CA ALA A 682 -5.57 -51.20 -6.13
C ALA A 682 -5.21 -52.08 -4.93
N SER A 683 -3.94 -52.43 -4.83
CA SER A 683 -3.37 -53.14 -3.69
C SER A 683 -1.90 -52.77 -3.53
N ASN A 684 -1.32 -52.99 -2.34
CA ASN A 684 0.09 -52.70 -2.07
C ASN A 684 0.48 -51.26 -2.45
N THR A 685 -0.36 -50.27 -2.11
CA THR A 685 -0.17 -48.88 -2.58
C THR A 685 0.66 -48.02 -1.63
N SER A 686 0.97 -48.54 -0.44
CA SER A 686 1.64 -47.80 0.64
C SER A 686 0.97 -46.45 0.88
N SER A 687 -0.33 -46.49 1.21
CA SER A 687 -1.16 -45.29 1.43
C SER A 687 -1.13 -44.33 0.24
N ALA A 688 -1.38 -44.86 -0.96
CA ALA A 688 -1.39 -44.14 -2.24
C ALA A 688 -0.08 -43.41 -2.62
N THR A 689 1.08 -43.98 -2.27
CA THR A 689 2.39 -43.46 -2.72
C THR A 689 2.97 -44.22 -3.90
N VAL A 690 2.58 -45.49 -4.08
CA VAL A 690 2.97 -46.39 -5.18
C VAL A 690 1.75 -47.16 -5.69
N ASN A 691 1.83 -47.79 -6.87
CA ASN A 691 0.78 -48.65 -7.44
C ASN A 691 -0.63 -48.00 -7.44
N THR A 692 -0.68 -46.68 -7.63
CA THR A 692 -1.91 -45.89 -7.57
C THR A 692 -2.61 -45.81 -8.93
N THR A 693 -3.93 -45.59 -8.89
CA THR A 693 -4.66 -45.12 -10.08
C THR A 693 -4.66 -43.60 -10.07
N ASN A 694 -4.06 -43.00 -11.09
CA ASN A 694 -3.91 -41.55 -11.16
C ASN A 694 -4.92 -40.94 -12.11
N ARG A 695 -5.43 -39.76 -11.76
CA ARG A 695 -6.27 -38.93 -12.61
C ARG A 695 -5.77 -37.50 -12.54
N ASP A 696 -5.44 -36.94 -13.68
CA ASP A 696 -5.15 -35.53 -13.80
C ASP A 696 -6.45 -34.73 -13.72
N LEU A 697 -6.40 -33.58 -13.06
CA LEU A 697 -7.47 -32.61 -12.86
C LEU A 697 -6.99 -31.22 -13.30
N SER A 698 -7.72 -30.54 -14.16
CA SER A 698 -7.38 -29.15 -14.53
C SER A 698 -8.02 -28.20 -13.53
N LEU A 699 -7.23 -27.73 -12.56
CA LEU A 699 -7.73 -26.86 -11.50
C LEU A 699 -7.37 -25.40 -11.78
N VAL A 700 -8.35 -24.53 -11.57
CA VAL A 700 -8.23 -23.07 -11.70
C VAL A 700 -8.32 -22.44 -10.32
N GLU A 701 -7.53 -21.39 -10.10
CA GLU A 701 -7.56 -20.61 -8.87
C GLU A 701 -8.97 -20.14 -8.50
N GLY A 702 -9.27 -20.18 -7.19
CA GLY A 702 -10.61 -19.87 -6.68
C GLY A 702 -11.67 -20.95 -6.92
N GLN A 703 -11.32 -22.10 -7.50
CA GLN A 703 -12.19 -23.28 -7.50
C GLN A 703 -12.11 -24.00 -6.14
N ARG A 704 -13.22 -24.61 -5.73
CA ARG A 704 -13.28 -25.61 -4.67
C ARG A 704 -13.45 -26.99 -5.30
N LEU A 705 -12.47 -27.84 -5.11
CA LEU A 705 -12.53 -29.28 -5.39
C LEU A 705 -13.06 -30.00 -4.15
N LYS A 706 -14.16 -30.72 -4.30
CA LYS A 706 -14.60 -31.75 -3.36
C LYS A 706 -14.48 -33.10 -4.04
N VAL A 707 -13.82 -34.06 -3.39
CA VAL A 707 -13.55 -35.38 -3.96
C VAL A 707 -13.64 -36.45 -2.89
N GLY A 708 -14.05 -37.65 -3.28
CA GLY A 708 -14.08 -38.78 -2.36
C GLY A 708 -14.43 -40.11 -3.01
N THR A 709 -14.23 -41.17 -2.24
CA THR A 709 -14.85 -42.49 -2.39
C THR A 709 -16.15 -42.60 -1.57
N CYS A 710 -16.51 -41.53 -0.85
CA CYS A 710 -17.78 -41.31 -0.17
C CYS A 710 -18.15 -39.81 -0.15
N SER A 711 -19.37 -39.46 0.25
CA SER A 711 -19.85 -38.06 0.43
C SER A 711 -19.81 -37.14 -0.79
N VAL A 712 -19.54 -37.68 -1.98
CA VAL A 712 -19.65 -37.01 -3.28
C VAL A 712 -20.62 -37.82 -4.14
N PRO A 713 -21.58 -37.19 -4.87
CA PRO A 713 -22.49 -37.93 -5.75
C PRO A 713 -21.74 -38.84 -6.73
N GLY A 714 -22.14 -40.11 -6.78
CA GLY A 714 -21.48 -41.14 -7.60
C GLY A 714 -20.27 -41.83 -6.95
N ALA A 715 -19.78 -41.34 -5.81
CA ALA A 715 -18.67 -41.95 -5.10
C ALA A 715 -19.08 -43.25 -4.40
N SER A 716 -18.23 -44.27 -4.48
CA SER A 716 -18.39 -45.53 -3.75
C SER A 716 -17.03 -46.14 -3.45
N GLY A 717 -16.93 -46.95 -2.40
CA GLY A 717 -15.69 -47.61 -2.03
C GLY A 717 -15.92 -48.85 -1.19
N SER A 718 -14.96 -49.77 -1.26
CA SER A 718 -14.87 -50.98 -0.46
C SER A 718 -13.41 -51.20 -0.02
N GLY A 719 -13.24 -51.64 1.23
CA GLY A 719 -11.93 -51.68 1.88
C GLY A 719 -11.56 -50.32 2.48
N ASP A 720 -10.26 -50.14 2.70
CA ASP A 720 -9.68 -48.95 3.32
C ASP A 720 -9.02 -48.07 2.25
N THR A 721 -9.73 -47.02 1.82
CA THR A 721 -9.34 -46.20 0.67
C THR A 721 -8.38 -45.09 1.09
N TYR A 722 -7.58 -44.59 0.14
CA TYR A 722 -6.68 -43.47 0.38
C TYR A 722 -6.61 -42.56 -0.83
N LEU A 723 -6.84 -41.26 -0.65
CA LEU A 723 -6.74 -40.27 -1.70
C LEU A 723 -5.65 -39.24 -1.39
N ARG A 724 -4.86 -38.86 -2.41
CA ARG A 724 -3.88 -37.77 -2.36
C ARG A 724 -4.05 -36.85 -3.55
N LEU A 725 -3.89 -35.56 -3.33
CA LEU A 725 -3.80 -34.58 -4.42
C LEU A 725 -2.39 -34.00 -4.49
N PHE A 726 -1.84 -33.96 -5.70
CA PHE A 726 -0.55 -33.37 -6.01
C PHE A 726 -0.70 -32.25 -7.04
N THR A 727 0.16 -31.24 -6.98
CA THR A 727 0.32 -30.25 -8.06
C THR A 727 1.04 -30.87 -9.27
N ALA A 728 1.05 -30.18 -10.42
CA ALA A 728 1.86 -30.56 -11.60
C ALA A 728 3.35 -30.74 -11.25
N ALA A 729 3.80 -29.91 -10.32
CA ALA A 729 5.12 -29.91 -9.74
C ALA A 729 5.42 -31.19 -8.90
N GLY A 730 4.41 -31.99 -8.55
CA GLY A 730 4.56 -33.21 -7.75
C GLY A 730 4.56 -32.96 -6.23
N ALA A 731 4.23 -31.75 -5.78
CA ALA A 731 4.04 -31.46 -4.37
C ALA A 731 2.64 -31.91 -3.91
N GLN A 732 2.55 -32.65 -2.80
CA GLN A 732 1.28 -33.03 -2.21
C GLN A 732 0.62 -31.83 -1.53
N VAL A 733 -0.65 -31.56 -1.85
CA VAL A 733 -1.40 -30.42 -1.28
C VAL A 733 -2.44 -30.84 -0.25
N THR A 734 -2.99 -32.03 -0.37
CA THR A 734 -3.93 -32.59 0.61
C THR A 734 -4.07 -34.11 0.43
N TYR A 735 -4.64 -34.77 1.43
CA TYR A 735 -4.94 -36.20 1.42
C TYR A 735 -6.02 -36.54 2.44
N ASN A 736 -6.61 -37.74 2.32
CA ASN A 736 -7.47 -38.33 3.34
C ASN A 736 -7.51 -39.86 3.19
N ASP A 737 -7.59 -40.57 4.32
CA ASP A 737 -7.79 -42.02 4.47
C ASP A 737 -9.16 -42.31 5.08
N ASP A 738 -9.41 -41.79 6.27
CA ASP A 738 -10.62 -42.09 7.05
C ASP A 738 -11.60 -40.91 7.08
N ALA A 739 -12.79 -41.14 6.55
CA ALA A 739 -13.89 -40.19 6.50
C ALA A 739 -15.25 -40.90 6.44
N CYS A 740 -16.33 -40.11 6.49
CA CYS A 740 -17.71 -40.58 6.39
C CYS A 740 -18.11 -41.59 7.48
N GLY A 741 -17.42 -41.58 8.63
CA GLY A 741 -17.66 -42.52 9.74
C GLY A 741 -17.11 -43.94 9.50
N GLY A 742 -16.24 -44.13 8.51
CA GLY A 742 -15.63 -45.42 8.18
C GLY A 742 -14.26 -45.27 7.51
N LEU A 743 -13.85 -46.30 6.76
CA LEU A 743 -12.53 -46.42 6.11
C LEU A 743 -12.49 -45.86 4.68
N LEU A 744 -13.43 -44.97 4.34
CA LEU A 744 -13.50 -44.36 3.02
C LEU A 744 -12.99 -42.93 3.07
N SER A 745 -12.57 -42.37 1.95
CA SER A 745 -11.87 -41.09 1.93
C SER A 745 -12.68 -39.96 1.30
N THR A 746 -12.59 -38.76 1.85
CA THR A 746 -13.05 -37.52 1.22
C THR A 746 -12.25 -36.32 1.70
N PHE A 747 -12.05 -35.34 0.83
CA PHE A 747 -11.49 -34.05 1.22
C PHE A 747 -12.05 -32.92 0.34
N GLU A 748 -11.89 -31.70 0.86
CA GLU A 748 -12.07 -30.47 0.10
C GLU A 748 -10.74 -29.74 -0.06
N TYR A 749 -10.56 -29.09 -1.20
CA TYR A 749 -9.39 -28.30 -1.53
C TYR A 749 -9.82 -27.05 -2.28
N VAL A 750 -9.49 -25.88 -1.76
CA VAL A 750 -9.66 -24.61 -2.47
C VAL A 750 -8.35 -24.29 -3.16
N VAL A 751 -8.38 -24.14 -4.48
CA VAL A 751 -7.21 -23.89 -5.31
C VAL A 751 -6.66 -22.50 -5.00
N PRO A 752 -5.44 -22.40 -4.43
CA PRO A 752 -4.79 -21.12 -4.16
C PRO A 752 -4.49 -20.36 -5.46
N TRP A 753 -4.23 -19.06 -5.32
CA TRP A 753 -3.89 -18.21 -6.45
C TRP A 753 -2.46 -18.46 -6.92
N GLY A 754 -2.24 -18.45 -8.24
CA GLY A 754 -0.93 -18.73 -8.83
C GLY A 754 -0.53 -20.21 -8.89
N THR A 755 -1.41 -21.12 -8.45
CA THR A 755 -1.22 -22.58 -8.58
C THR A 755 -2.18 -23.19 -9.61
N ASN A 756 -2.54 -22.45 -10.65
CA ASN A 756 -3.37 -22.98 -11.73
C ASN A 756 -2.70 -24.14 -12.47
N GLY A 757 -3.51 -25.00 -13.08
CA GLY A 757 -3.04 -26.05 -13.97
C GLY A 757 -3.32 -27.46 -13.46
N THR A 758 -2.59 -28.42 -14.05
CA THR A 758 -2.85 -29.84 -13.85
C THR A 758 -2.47 -30.28 -12.44
N HIS A 759 -3.43 -30.81 -11.70
CA HIS A 759 -3.20 -31.50 -10.42
C HIS A 759 -3.41 -32.99 -10.63
N GLN A 760 -2.57 -33.81 -10.01
CA GLN A 760 -2.71 -35.25 -10.08
C GLN A 760 -3.37 -35.77 -8.81
N LEU A 761 -4.59 -36.27 -8.95
CA LEU A 761 -5.28 -37.04 -7.93
C LEU A 761 -4.81 -38.49 -8.01
N ARG A 762 -4.35 -39.04 -6.88
CA ARG A 762 -3.93 -40.42 -6.75
C ARG A 762 -4.88 -41.17 -5.84
N ALA A 763 -5.46 -42.25 -6.36
CA ALA A 763 -6.29 -43.16 -5.62
C ALA A 763 -5.52 -44.45 -5.30
N GLY A 764 -5.54 -44.84 -4.03
CA GLY A 764 -4.95 -46.06 -3.53
C GLY A 764 -5.68 -46.56 -2.29
N CYS A 765 -4.98 -47.36 -1.50
CA CYS A 765 -5.49 -48.02 -0.31
C CYS A 765 -4.55 -47.76 0.87
N TRP A 766 -5.08 -47.68 2.07
CA TRP A 766 -4.26 -47.52 3.26
C TRP A 766 -3.23 -48.64 3.39
N SER A 767 -1.99 -48.27 3.73
CA SER A 767 -0.88 -49.20 3.89
C SER A 767 -0.73 -50.11 2.65
N SER A 768 -0.55 -51.41 2.85
CA SER A 768 -0.42 -52.40 1.77
C SER A 768 -1.72 -53.16 1.50
N ASN A 769 -2.85 -52.69 2.02
CA ASN A 769 -4.15 -53.35 1.87
C ASN A 769 -4.66 -53.27 0.41
N SER A 770 -5.75 -53.99 0.14
CA SER A 770 -6.52 -53.88 -1.10
C SER A 770 -7.83 -53.14 -0.88
N CYS A 771 -8.24 -52.37 -1.88
CA CYS A 771 -9.46 -51.59 -1.89
C CYS A 771 -9.86 -51.31 -3.35
N ASN A 772 -11.14 -51.01 -3.56
CA ASN A 772 -11.66 -50.62 -4.87
C ASN A 772 -12.83 -49.66 -4.70
N GLY A 773 -13.17 -48.95 -5.76
CA GLY A 773 -14.29 -48.02 -5.72
C GLY A 773 -14.39 -47.12 -6.94
N THR A 774 -15.33 -46.19 -6.86
CA THR A 774 -15.47 -45.06 -7.78
C THR A 774 -15.11 -43.79 -7.05
N VAL A 775 -14.04 -43.13 -7.49
CA VAL A 775 -13.69 -41.79 -7.02
C VAL A 775 -14.52 -40.80 -7.82
N SER A 776 -15.33 -40.00 -7.13
CA SER A 776 -16.08 -38.90 -7.76
C SER A 776 -15.62 -37.57 -7.22
N TYR A 777 -15.65 -36.54 -8.07
CA TYR A 777 -15.31 -35.17 -7.70
C TYR A 777 -16.26 -34.16 -8.30
N ILE A 778 -16.35 -33.01 -7.63
CA ILE A 778 -17.03 -31.82 -8.10
C ILE A 778 -16.16 -30.59 -7.87
N LEU A 779 -16.04 -29.78 -8.92
CA LEU A 779 -15.45 -28.45 -8.89
C LEU A 779 -16.58 -27.43 -8.84
N THR A 780 -16.49 -26.54 -7.86
CA THR A 780 -17.45 -25.46 -7.61
C THR A 780 -16.68 -24.16 -7.43
N ASP A 781 -17.42 -23.06 -7.35
CA ASP A 781 -16.82 -21.79 -6.97
C ASP A 781 -16.51 -21.79 -5.47
N ALA A 782 -15.33 -21.34 -5.05
CA ALA A 782 -14.97 -21.38 -3.64
C ALA A 782 -15.76 -20.39 -2.76
N SER A 783 -16.42 -19.39 -3.37
CA SER A 783 -17.25 -18.40 -2.67
C SER A 783 -18.70 -18.83 -2.46
N LEU A 784 -19.09 -19.96 -3.04
CA LEU A 784 -20.38 -20.63 -2.83
C LEU A 784 -20.20 -21.76 -1.80
#